data_AF-A0A2J8I6G6-F1
#
_entry.id   AF-A0A2J8I6G6-F1
#
_cell.length_a   1.000
_cell.length_b   1.000
_cell.length_c   1.000
_cell.angle_alpha   90.00
_cell.angle_beta   90.00
_cell.angle_gamma   90.00
#
_symmetry.space_group_name_H-M   'P 1'
#
loop_
_entity.id
_entity.type
_entity.pdbx_description
1 polymer ?
#
loop_
_entity_poly.entity_id
_entity_poly.type
_entity_poly.pdbx_seq_one_letter_code
_entity_poly.pdbx_strand_id
1 'polypeptide(L)'
;MNERTQALNLANSQPRRIDAVFYWLGVVFFSFILLPSFALDYGLFESTSDEFYDAMGWSSLNISWFWFSLPAFLAIRPLHPLGRDHKVRHYIDIGYSVFCMLAILASSWLTHQGLGYSTILLFVGLGAVMTIAFARLEYLGGDHFVIGSLISIILLIAIFIIFPSVAIFLPMFKDDMGLWTAWQFMEILTQSHTLSVIRNSIVLGTAVGVGATFFGLIFAIYTTRIARRSAFIARVFSILPIVTPPFIVGLGVTLMLGRSGYITELMVEWFGLQKTNWLYGFTGIWLAQVLAFAPMSFMILDGALKSLHPSLEEASYTLKANRYQTFFGIILPLLKPALANSFLIIFVQSLADFSNPLVLGGSFDVLATQIYFYIAGAQLDYASASTLGSVLLLFSLAIFVVQYLWIGQRSYVTISGKAYRGDVQEMPASLKLGVTITLYIWMVFNVLLYGSIFFGSFTVNWGVDYTLTLQNYINLFGNGMSDGAWPSLITTMIYAGVAAPITALFGLLIAYVVVRQQFYGKKVIEFSTMLCFAVPGTVAGVSYILAFNDAPIYLTGTAAIVVISMVMRNVPVGIRSGIAGLGQLDKSLDEASLSLRASSLQTIRHIILPLLRPAILSTLVYSFVRAMTTVSAIIFLVTPETRVATSYILNRVEDGEYGIAIAYGSVLIVVMLAIILLFDLLVGEARISRSKATNQDS
;
A
#
# COMPACT_ATOMS: atom_id res chain seq x y z
N MET A 1 62.88 -23.06 -3.43
CA MET A 1 62.45 -23.18 -2.01
C MET A 1 62.14 -21.84 -1.34
N ASN A 2 62.54 -20.68 -1.90
CA ASN A 2 62.27 -19.36 -1.29
C ASN A 2 60.91 -18.73 -1.61
N GLU A 3 60.28 -19.03 -2.76
CA GLU A 3 58.99 -18.41 -3.12
C GLU A 3 57.80 -18.95 -2.32
N ARG A 4 57.80 -20.25 -1.97
CA ARG A 4 56.76 -20.84 -1.11
C ARG A 4 56.80 -20.26 0.31
N THR A 5 58.00 -20.01 0.83
CA THR A 5 58.22 -19.45 2.16
C THR A 5 57.90 -17.94 2.19
N GLN A 6 58.17 -17.21 1.10
CA GLN A 6 57.73 -15.82 0.94
C GLN A 6 56.20 -15.71 0.79
N ALA A 7 55.54 -16.62 0.07
CA ALA A 7 54.08 -16.66 -0.02
C ALA A 7 53.42 -16.99 1.34
N LEU A 8 54.01 -17.88 2.13
CA LEU A 8 53.59 -18.19 3.50
C LEU A 8 53.80 -17.01 4.47
N ASN A 9 54.90 -16.26 4.31
CA ASN A 9 55.18 -15.08 5.15
C ASN A 9 54.31 -13.87 4.78
N LEU A 10 53.94 -13.70 3.50
CA LEU A 10 52.97 -12.68 3.05
C LEU A 10 51.52 -13.03 3.45
N ALA A 11 51.18 -14.31 3.59
CA ALA A 11 49.89 -14.74 4.13
C ALA A 11 49.76 -14.48 5.65
N ASN A 12 50.88 -14.57 6.39
CA ASN A 12 50.94 -14.33 7.83
C ASN A 12 51.06 -12.85 8.23
N SER A 13 51.25 -11.93 7.28
CA SER A 13 51.38 -10.50 7.54
C SER A 13 50.06 -9.72 7.42
N GLN A 14 48.92 -10.39 7.20
CA GLN A 14 47.63 -9.72 7.30
C GLN A 14 47.25 -9.55 8.78
N PRO A 15 46.90 -8.33 9.25
CA PRO A 15 46.50 -8.13 10.63
C PRO A 15 45.34 -9.06 10.94
N ARG A 16 45.51 -9.89 11.98
CA ARG A 16 44.52 -10.86 12.44
C ARG A 16 43.21 -10.14 12.77
N ARG A 17 42.27 -10.13 11.82
CA ARG A 17 40.97 -9.48 12.00
C ARG A 17 40.15 -10.30 13.01
N ILE A 18 39.52 -9.59 13.94
CA ILE A 18 38.55 -10.15 14.87
C ILE A 18 37.31 -10.58 14.08
N ASP A 19 36.69 -11.70 14.46
CA ASP A 19 35.46 -12.18 13.82
C ASP A 19 34.37 -11.10 13.92
N ALA A 20 33.73 -10.79 12.78
CA ALA A 20 32.71 -9.75 12.67
C ALA A 20 31.53 -9.93 13.64
N VAL A 21 31.26 -11.16 14.07
CA VAL A 21 30.24 -11.48 15.07
C VAL A 21 30.49 -10.76 16.40
N PHE A 22 31.74 -10.60 16.82
CA PHE A 22 32.04 -9.89 18.08
C PHE A 22 31.67 -8.41 18.03
N TYR A 23 31.79 -7.75 16.87
CA TYR A 23 31.36 -6.35 16.74
C TYR A 23 29.85 -6.22 16.87
N TRP A 24 29.07 -7.12 16.26
CA TRP A 24 27.62 -7.11 16.38
C TRP A 24 27.15 -7.43 17.79
N LEU A 25 27.77 -8.39 18.47
CA LEU A 25 27.49 -8.64 19.88
C LEU A 25 27.84 -7.43 20.74
N GLY A 26 28.97 -6.75 20.45
CA GLY A 26 29.32 -5.48 21.07
C GLY A 26 28.20 -4.43 20.91
N VAL A 27 27.67 -4.25 19.70
CA VAL A 27 26.53 -3.34 19.44
C VAL A 27 25.31 -3.74 20.28
N VAL A 28 25.00 -5.03 20.39
CA VAL A 28 23.90 -5.53 21.24
C VAL A 28 24.11 -5.13 22.70
N PHE A 29 25.30 -5.37 23.27
CA PHE A 29 25.58 -5.01 24.66
C PHE A 29 25.63 -3.49 24.89
N PHE A 30 26.20 -2.71 23.97
CA PHE A 30 26.18 -1.25 24.06
C PHE A 30 24.75 -0.71 23.98
N SER A 31 23.89 -1.31 23.17
CA SER A 31 22.49 -0.89 23.08
C SER A 31 21.72 -1.10 24.37
N PHE A 32 22.02 -2.17 25.12
CA PHE A 32 21.44 -2.40 26.46
C PHE A 32 21.79 -1.29 27.45
N ILE A 33 23.01 -0.76 27.36
CA ILE A 33 23.51 0.27 28.27
C ILE A 33 22.97 1.65 27.89
N LEU A 34 22.86 1.94 26.59
CA LEU A 34 22.58 3.28 26.08
C LEU A 34 21.10 3.56 25.79
N LEU A 35 20.28 2.54 25.60
CA LEU A 35 18.88 2.69 25.19
C LEU A 35 17.91 1.97 26.13
N PRO A 36 16.67 2.48 26.25
CA PRO A 36 15.60 1.82 27.00
C PRO A 36 15.34 0.41 26.47
N SER A 37 15.29 -0.56 27.38
CA SER A 37 14.99 -1.96 27.04
C SER A 37 13.52 -2.30 27.14
N PHE A 38 12.77 -1.53 27.93
CA PHE A 38 11.32 -1.58 27.95
C PHE A 38 10.72 -0.49 27.06
N ALA A 39 9.50 -0.72 26.59
CA ALA A 39 8.74 0.27 25.84
C ALA A 39 8.51 1.52 26.70
N LEU A 40 8.55 2.69 26.07
CA LEU A 40 8.26 3.98 26.68
C LEU A 40 6.79 4.34 26.41
N ASP A 41 6.13 4.95 27.38
CA ASP A 41 4.71 5.32 27.28
C ASP A 41 4.54 6.57 26.39
N TYR A 42 5.45 7.54 26.52
CA TYR A 42 5.42 8.81 25.76
C TYR A 42 6.46 8.84 24.62
N GLY A 43 7.22 7.77 24.44
CA GLY A 43 8.23 7.67 23.39
C GLY A 43 9.48 8.52 23.63
N LEU A 44 10.48 8.38 22.75
CA LEU A 44 11.86 8.80 23.03
C LEU A 44 12.06 10.31 23.26
N PHE A 45 11.16 11.16 22.78
CA PHE A 45 11.30 12.62 22.85
C PHE A 45 10.41 13.30 23.88
N GLU A 46 9.39 12.59 24.39
CA GLU A 46 8.40 13.14 25.33
C GLU A 46 8.41 12.42 26.68
N SER A 47 9.11 11.29 26.79
CA SER A 47 9.29 10.58 28.06
C SER A 47 10.03 11.42 29.11
N THR A 48 9.59 11.26 30.35
CA THR A 48 10.22 11.89 31.50
C THR A 48 11.56 11.25 31.83
N SER A 49 12.42 11.95 32.58
CA SER A 49 13.73 11.42 33.00
C SER A 49 13.59 10.14 33.83
N ASP A 50 12.58 10.08 34.68
CA ASP A 50 12.31 8.95 35.57
C ASP A 50 11.81 7.73 34.78
N GLU A 51 10.84 7.93 33.88
CA GLU A 51 10.36 6.89 32.97
C GLU A 51 11.50 6.34 32.10
N PHE A 52 12.36 7.22 31.58
CA PHE A 52 13.51 6.81 30.78
C PHE A 52 14.46 5.93 31.60
N TYR A 53 14.73 6.30 32.86
CA TYR A 53 15.57 5.53 33.77
C TYR A 53 14.95 4.18 34.13
N ASP A 54 13.66 4.14 34.45
CA ASP A 54 12.94 2.91 34.78
C ASP A 54 12.89 1.95 33.59
N ALA A 55 12.77 2.48 32.37
CA ALA A 55 12.79 1.70 31.15
C ALA A 55 14.20 1.19 30.76
N MET A 56 15.28 1.68 31.38
CA MET A 56 16.62 1.13 31.17
C MET A 56 16.70 -0.28 31.74
N GLY A 57 17.08 -1.26 30.92
CA GLY A 57 17.06 -2.66 31.32
C GLY A 57 17.95 -3.00 32.53
N TRP A 58 19.02 -2.22 32.73
CA TRP A 58 19.95 -2.37 33.85
C TRP A 58 19.56 -1.62 35.13
N SER A 59 18.47 -0.85 35.13
CA SER A 59 18.01 -0.10 36.32
C SER A 59 17.60 -1.03 37.48
N SER A 60 17.13 -2.24 37.14
CA SER A 60 16.70 -3.28 38.06
C SER A 60 17.05 -4.68 37.53
N LEU A 61 17.00 -5.71 38.38
CA LEU A 61 17.09 -7.11 37.94
C LEU A 61 15.72 -7.56 37.39
N ASN A 62 15.62 -7.65 36.07
CA ASN A 62 14.39 -7.92 35.33
C ASN A 62 14.64 -8.84 34.12
N ILE A 63 13.61 -9.13 33.32
CA ILE A 63 13.69 -10.05 32.16
C ILE A 63 14.63 -9.53 31.05
N SER A 64 14.90 -8.23 30.96
CA SER A 64 15.78 -7.69 29.92
C SER A 64 17.22 -8.19 30.08
N TRP A 65 17.67 -8.51 31.29
CA TRP A 65 18.95 -9.20 31.50
C TRP A 65 18.98 -10.57 30.82
N PHE A 66 17.86 -11.30 30.81
CA PHE A 66 17.74 -12.54 30.05
C PHE A 66 17.81 -12.27 28.55
N TRP A 67 17.12 -11.24 28.04
CA TRP A 67 17.14 -10.89 26.62
C TRP A 67 18.55 -10.59 26.09
N PHE A 68 19.34 -9.83 26.85
CA PHE A 68 20.67 -9.39 26.42
C PHE A 68 21.80 -10.38 26.79
N SER A 69 21.59 -11.26 27.77
CA SER A 69 22.55 -12.34 28.08
C SER A 69 22.43 -13.53 27.12
N LEU A 70 21.25 -13.80 26.54
CA LEU A 70 21.05 -14.90 25.60
C LEU A 70 22.01 -14.83 24.40
N PRO A 71 22.14 -13.70 23.68
CA PRO A 71 23.09 -13.55 22.59
C PRO A 71 24.56 -13.74 23.00
N ALA A 72 24.91 -13.62 24.30
CA ALA A 72 26.29 -13.77 24.77
C ALA A 72 26.90 -15.14 24.45
N PHE A 73 26.09 -16.20 24.38
CA PHE A 73 26.56 -17.54 24.02
C PHE A 73 27.16 -17.61 22.61
N LEU A 74 26.77 -16.69 21.70
CA LEU A 74 27.38 -16.60 20.37
C LEU A 74 28.85 -16.14 20.43
N ALA A 75 29.28 -15.52 21.54
CA ALA A 75 30.66 -15.14 21.78
C ALA A 75 31.57 -16.33 22.10
N ILE A 76 31.01 -17.51 22.42
CA ILE A 76 31.78 -18.75 22.65
C ILE A 76 32.27 -19.26 21.28
N ARG A 77 33.33 -18.65 20.76
CA ARG A 77 33.97 -18.94 19.48
C ARG A 77 35.42 -18.45 19.48
N PRO A 78 36.28 -18.93 18.56
CA PRO A 78 37.61 -18.36 18.37
C PRO A 78 37.54 -16.88 17.98
N LEU A 79 38.51 -16.07 18.43
CA LEU A 79 38.61 -14.63 18.09
C LEU A 79 38.78 -14.38 16.59
N HIS A 80 39.28 -15.38 15.86
CA HIS A 80 39.52 -15.30 14.43
C HIS A 80 38.36 -15.90 13.63
N PRO A 81 38.05 -15.34 12.45
CA PRO A 81 36.95 -15.83 11.62
C PRO A 81 37.18 -17.28 11.22
N LEU A 82 36.21 -18.12 11.56
CA LEU A 82 36.19 -19.53 11.16
C LEU A 82 36.01 -19.63 9.64
N GLY A 83 36.82 -20.50 9.02
CA GLY A 83 36.74 -20.80 7.59
C GLY A 83 35.45 -21.50 7.17
N ARG A 84 35.30 -21.70 5.87
CA ARG A 84 34.12 -22.33 5.23
C ARG A 84 33.86 -23.77 5.69
N ASP A 85 34.90 -24.45 6.16
CA ASP A 85 34.82 -25.87 6.55
C ASP A 85 34.02 -26.11 7.84
N HIS A 86 33.80 -25.07 8.65
CA HIS A 86 33.09 -25.16 9.93
C HIS A 86 31.57 -25.02 9.78
N LYS A 87 30.97 -25.75 8.83
CA LYS A 87 29.54 -25.64 8.47
C LYS A 87 28.60 -25.80 9.66
N VAL A 88 28.88 -26.77 10.54
CA VAL A 88 28.08 -27.04 11.75
C VAL A 88 27.99 -25.79 12.62
N ARG A 89 29.09 -25.06 12.78
CA ARG A 89 29.09 -23.84 13.59
C ARG A 89 28.23 -22.74 12.98
N HIS A 90 28.29 -22.54 11.66
CA HIS A 90 27.48 -21.52 10.99
C HIS A 90 25.98 -21.87 11.08
N TYR A 91 25.61 -23.15 11.00
CA TYR A 91 24.23 -23.58 11.28
C TYR A 91 23.80 -23.35 12.73
N ILE A 92 24.69 -23.58 13.70
CA ILE A 92 24.44 -23.25 15.12
C ILE A 92 24.25 -21.74 15.28
N ASP A 93 25.10 -20.90 14.69
CA ASP A 93 24.97 -19.44 14.78
C ASP A 93 23.59 -18.99 14.24
N ILE A 94 23.14 -19.54 13.10
CA ILE A 94 21.81 -19.25 12.55
C ILE A 94 20.69 -19.72 13.47
N GLY A 95 20.70 -21.01 13.84
CA GLY A 95 19.64 -21.62 14.64
C GLY A 95 19.53 -20.99 16.03
N TYR A 96 20.67 -20.66 16.63
CA TYR A 96 20.71 -20.00 17.93
C TYR A 96 20.26 -18.54 17.86
N SER A 97 20.64 -17.79 16.82
CA SER A 97 20.10 -16.44 16.63
C SER A 97 18.58 -16.43 16.48
N VAL A 98 18.00 -17.37 15.72
CA VAL A 98 16.54 -17.53 15.61
C VAL A 98 15.92 -17.90 16.95
N PHE A 99 16.54 -18.82 17.69
CA PHE A 99 16.11 -19.18 19.03
C PHE A 99 16.10 -17.97 19.98
N CYS A 100 17.16 -17.15 19.97
CA CYS A 100 17.20 -15.91 20.76
C CYS A 100 16.04 -14.98 20.42
N MET A 101 15.80 -14.73 19.12
CA MET A 101 14.71 -13.84 18.69
C MET A 101 13.35 -14.35 19.17
N LEU A 102 13.07 -15.65 19.01
CA LEU A 102 11.81 -16.26 19.45
C LEU A 102 11.67 -16.29 20.96
N ALA A 103 12.73 -16.61 21.70
CA ALA A 103 12.73 -16.62 23.16
C ALA A 103 12.47 -15.23 23.75
N ILE A 104 13.03 -14.17 23.13
CA ILE A 104 12.80 -12.78 23.55
C ILE A 104 11.35 -12.38 23.28
N LEU A 105 10.82 -12.64 22.09
CA LEU A 105 9.42 -12.36 21.76
C LEU A 105 8.45 -13.12 22.66
N ALA A 106 8.70 -14.42 22.88
CA ALA A 106 7.86 -15.25 23.74
C ALA A 106 7.93 -14.83 25.21
N SER A 107 9.12 -14.53 25.74
CA SER A 107 9.27 -14.07 27.12
C SER A 107 8.60 -12.71 27.33
N SER A 108 8.78 -11.76 26.41
CA SER A 108 8.10 -10.46 26.44
C SER A 108 6.57 -10.60 26.43
N TRP A 109 6.05 -11.47 25.57
CA TRP A 109 4.61 -11.76 25.51
C TRP A 109 4.09 -12.41 26.80
N LEU A 110 4.82 -13.38 27.36
CA LEU A 110 4.45 -14.07 28.61
C LEU A 110 4.53 -13.17 29.84
N THR A 111 5.45 -12.22 29.87
CA THR A 111 5.62 -11.30 31.00
C THR A 111 4.81 -10.01 30.85
N HIS A 112 4.11 -9.82 29.72
CA HIS A 112 3.41 -8.58 29.36
C HIS A 112 4.34 -7.34 29.45
N GLN A 113 5.61 -7.50 29.08
CA GLN A 113 6.58 -6.41 29.10
C GLN A 113 6.97 -6.02 27.68
N GLY A 114 6.73 -4.76 27.32
CA GLY A 114 7.02 -4.24 25.99
C GLY A 114 8.49 -4.16 25.66
N LEU A 115 8.83 -4.48 24.41
CA LEU A 115 10.17 -4.35 23.88
C LEU A 115 10.49 -2.88 23.57
N GLY A 116 11.54 -2.36 24.20
CA GLY A 116 12.03 -1.00 24.01
C GLY A 116 12.97 -0.81 22.82
N TYR A 117 13.53 0.39 22.68
CA TYR A 117 14.39 0.77 21.55
C TYR A 117 15.70 -0.03 21.48
N SER A 118 16.27 -0.45 22.62
CA SER A 118 17.49 -1.28 22.62
C SER A 118 17.27 -2.63 21.92
N THR A 119 16.06 -3.17 22.00
CA THR A 119 15.71 -4.46 21.40
C THR A 119 15.75 -4.40 19.87
N ILE A 120 15.51 -3.24 19.26
CA ILE A 120 15.64 -3.05 17.80
C ILE A 120 17.09 -3.35 17.37
N LEU A 121 18.07 -2.81 18.08
CA LEU A 121 19.49 -3.07 17.82
C LEU A 121 19.88 -4.51 18.15
N LEU A 122 19.23 -5.12 19.15
CA LEU A 122 19.36 -6.55 19.42
C LEU A 122 18.92 -7.40 18.22
N PHE A 123 17.73 -7.16 17.67
CA PHE A 123 17.23 -7.91 16.50
C PHE A 123 18.08 -7.65 15.26
N VAL A 124 18.53 -6.41 15.04
CA VAL A 124 19.46 -6.06 13.96
C VAL A 124 20.80 -6.79 14.12
N GLY A 125 21.34 -6.83 15.35
CA GLY A 125 22.59 -7.54 15.66
C GLY A 125 22.48 -9.04 15.40
N LEU A 126 21.41 -9.68 15.87
CA LEU A 126 21.14 -11.10 15.60
C LEU A 126 20.93 -11.37 14.10
N GLY A 127 20.21 -10.50 13.39
CA GLY A 127 20.05 -10.59 11.93
C GLY A 127 21.38 -10.45 11.17
N ALA A 128 22.28 -9.60 11.66
CA ALA A 128 23.63 -9.46 11.10
C ALA A 128 24.50 -10.69 11.37
N VAL A 129 24.41 -11.31 12.55
CA VAL A 129 25.07 -12.59 12.83
C VAL A 129 24.58 -13.68 11.88
N MET A 130 23.27 -13.79 11.69
CA MET A 130 22.69 -14.70 10.69
C MET A 130 23.22 -14.41 9.29
N THR A 131 23.29 -13.14 8.90
CA THR A 131 23.81 -12.71 7.59
C THR A 131 25.24 -13.19 7.37
N ILE A 132 26.11 -13.01 8.36
CA ILE A 132 27.51 -13.46 8.32
C ILE A 132 27.58 -14.99 8.21
N ALA A 133 26.78 -15.71 8.99
CA ALA A 133 26.76 -17.17 8.98
C ALA A 133 26.30 -17.73 7.63
N PHE A 134 25.20 -17.21 7.06
CA PHE A 134 24.73 -17.58 5.72
C PHE A 134 25.74 -17.23 4.63
N ALA A 135 26.41 -16.09 4.73
CA ALA A 135 27.45 -15.70 3.77
C ALA A 135 28.65 -16.66 3.80
N ARG A 136 29.04 -17.13 4.99
CA ARG A 136 30.10 -18.14 5.16
C ARG A 136 29.72 -19.51 4.65
N LEU A 137 28.43 -19.84 4.62
CA LEU A 137 27.88 -21.04 3.99
C LEU A 137 27.73 -20.93 2.46
N GLU A 138 28.18 -19.82 1.86
CA GLU A 138 28.08 -19.52 0.42
C GLU A 138 26.63 -19.47 -0.10
N TYR A 139 25.65 -19.27 0.78
CA TYR A 139 24.28 -19.04 0.36
C TYR A 139 24.21 -17.77 -0.51
N LEU A 140 23.48 -17.82 -1.63
CA LEU A 140 23.40 -16.71 -2.59
C LEU A 140 24.80 -16.17 -3.02
N GLY A 141 25.79 -17.07 -3.17
CA GLY A 141 27.14 -16.70 -3.55
C GLY A 141 27.96 -16.01 -2.45
N GLY A 142 27.46 -15.99 -1.21
CA GLY A 142 28.13 -15.36 -0.07
C GLY A 142 27.97 -13.84 -0.01
N ASP A 143 27.00 -13.26 -0.74
CA ASP A 143 26.78 -11.82 -0.76
C ASP A 143 26.04 -11.34 0.51
N HIS A 144 26.79 -10.66 1.38
CA HIS A 144 26.28 -10.11 2.64
C HIS A 144 25.11 -9.13 2.46
N PHE A 145 25.12 -8.31 1.41
CA PHE A 145 24.06 -7.33 1.19
C PHE A 145 22.76 -8.02 0.79
N VAL A 146 22.84 -8.98 -0.13
CA VAL A 146 21.67 -9.72 -0.61
C VAL A 146 21.04 -10.54 0.52
N ILE A 147 21.88 -11.28 1.28
CA ILE A 147 21.41 -12.08 2.41
C ILE A 147 20.80 -11.20 3.49
N GLY A 148 21.47 -10.11 3.88
CA GLY A 148 20.96 -9.19 4.89
C GLY A 148 19.64 -8.54 4.47
N SER A 149 19.52 -8.16 3.19
CA SER A 149 18.27 -7.64 2.63
C SER A 149 17.15 -8.67 2.70
N LEU A 150 17.43 -9.93 2.34
CA LEU A 150 16.46 -11.02 2.38
C LEU A 150 15.96 -11.27 3.81
N ILE A 151 16.86 -11.34 4.80
CA ILE A 151 16.51 -11.52 6.21
C ILE A 151 15.64 -10.35 6.70
N SER A 152 16.05 -9.11 6.42
CA SER A 152 15.28 -7.92 6.79
C SER A 152 13.89 -7.89 6.15
N ILE A 153 13.77 -8.26 4.87
CA ILE A 153 12.46 -8.36 4.18
C ILE A 153 11.58 -9.40 4.87
N ILE A 154 12.10 -10.59 5.18
CA ILE A 154 11.35 -11.66 5.84
C ILE A 154 10.85 -11.19 7.22
N LEU A 155 11.73 -10.56 8.02
CA LEU A 155 11.38 -10.07 9.35
C LEU A 155 10.31 -8.96 9.28
N LEU A 156 10.47 -7.99 8.39
CA LEU A 156 9.49 -6.90 8.23
C LEU A 156 8.13 -7.42 7.77
N ILE A 157 8.09 -8.39 6.84
CA ILE A 157 6.85 -9.03 6.41
C ILE A 157 6.21 -9.83 7.55
N ALA A 158 7.01 -10.59 8.30
CA ALA A 158 6.51 -11.35 9.43
C ALA A 158 5.88 -10.43 10.49
N ILE A 159 6.58 -9.35 10.87
CA ILE A 159 6.16 -8.44 11.95
C ILE A 159 4.99 -7.55 11.53
N PHE A 160 5.03 -6.95 10.34
CA PHE A 160 4.06 -5.90 9.98
C PHE A 160 2.95 -6.36 9.05
N ILE A 161 3.01 -7.57 8.52
CA ILE A 161 1.97 -8.09 7.62
C ILE A 161 1.37 -9.37 8.19
N ILE A 162 2.20 -10.39 8.42
CA ILE A 162 1.71 -11.70 8.86
C ILE A 162 1.18 -11.62 10.29
N PHE A 163 1.93 -11.04 11.22
CA PHE A 163 1.54 -10.98 12.63
C PHE A 163 0.21 -10.24 12.85
N PRO A 164 -0.03 -9.01 12.32
CA PRO A 164 -1.34 -8.38 12.37
C PRO A 164 -2.44 -9.22 11.73
N SER A 165 -2.19 -9.76 10.54
CA SER A 165 -3.18 -10.60 9.85
C SER A 165 -3.56 -11.84 10.65
N VAL A 166 -2.66 -12.38 11.48
CA VAL A 166 -2.95 -13.49 12.41
C VAL A 166 -3.66 -12.97 13.67
N ALA A 167 -3.26 -11.81 14.19
CA ALA A 167 -3.81 -11.23 15.41
C ALA A 167 -5.32 -10.97 15.33
N ILE A 168 -5.85 -10.63 14.14
CA ILE A 168 -7.30 -10.43 13.95
C ILE A 168 -8.14 -11.70 14.21
N PHE A 169 -7.55 -12.90 14.12
CA PHE A 169 -8.27 -14.13 14.40
C PHE A 169 -8.33 -14.47 15.89
N LEU A 170 -7.59 -13.77 16.75
CA LEU A 170 -7.52 -14.13 18.18
C LEU A 170 -8.79 -13.71 18.95
N PRO A 171 -9.32 -12.48 18.82
CA PRO A 171 -10.47 -12.07 19.63
C PRO A 171 -11.77 -12.79 19.28
N MET A 172 -11.90 -13.38 18.08
CA MET A 172 -13.11 -14.13 17.72
C MET A 172 -13.31 -15.42 18.53
N PHE A 173 -12.27 -15.84 19.28
CA PHE A 173 -12.30 -16.99 20.18
C PHE A 173 -12.20 -16.60 21.64
N LYS A 174 -12.40 -15.33 21.98
CA LYS A 174 -12.35 -14.82 23.35
C LYS A 174 -13.62 -14.06 23.68
N ASP A 175 -14.14 -14.26 24.87
CA ASP A 175 -15.22 -13.43 25.41
C ASP A 175 -14.70 -12.07 25.90
N ASP A 176 -15.61 -11.20 26.35
CA ASP A 176 -15.30 -9.87 26.87
C ASP A 176 -14.41 -9.91 28.14
N MET A 177 -14.37 -11.06 28.83
CA MET A 177 -13.50 -11.31 29.99
C MET A 177 -12.14 -11.92 29.60
N GLY A 178 -11.90 -12.14 28.30
CA GLY A 178 -10.67 -12.73 27.77
C GLY A 178 -10.59 -14.26 27.89
N LEU A 179 -11.66 -14.93 28.31
CA LEU A 179 -11.75 -16.39 28.39
C LEU A 179 -11.98 -16.99 27.00
N TRP A 180 -11.41 -18.17 26.76
CA TRP A 180 -11.51 -18.84 25.47
C TRP A 180 -12.92 -19.41 25.22
N THR A 181 -13.54 -18.99 24.13
CA THR A 181 -14.88 -19.39 23.67
C THR A 181 -14.81 -19.93 22.24
N ALA A 182 -14.91 -21.25 22.07
CA ALA A 182 -14.70 -21.88 20.77
C ALA A 182 -15.78 -21.55 19.72
N TRP A 183 -17.00 -21.20 20.14
CA TRP A 183 -18.16 -21.09 19.24
C TRP A 183 -18.75 -19.68 19.10
N GLN A 184 -18.21 -18.67 19.79
CA GLN A 184 -18.75 -17.31 19.78
C GLN A 184 -18.82 -16.71 18.37
N PHE A 185 -17.79 -16.92 17.54
CA PHE A 185 -17.81 -16.46 16.16
C PHE A 185 -18.98 -17.05 15.35
N MET A 186 -19.40 -18.29 15.62
CA MET A 186 -20.55 -18.90 14.92
C MET A 186 -21.87 -18.23 15.32
N GLU A 187 -22.01 -17.84 16.59
CA GLU A 187 -23.17 -17.09 17.05
C GLU A 187 -23.25 -15.74 16.35
N ILE A 188 -22.13 -15.01 16.24
CA ILE A 188 -22.05 -13.72 15.52
C ILE A 188 -22.37 -13.90 14.03
N LEU A 189 -21.83 -14.94 13.38
CA LEU A 189 -22.06 -15.21 11.95
C LEU A 189 -23.49 -15.62 11.61
N THR A 190 -24.21 -16.25 12.54
CA THR A 190 -25.58 -16.71 12.33
C THR A 190 -26.63 -15.62 12.59
N GLN A 191 -26.23 -14.46 13.11
CA GLN A 191 -27.13 -13.32 13.27
C GLN A 191 -27.62 -12.80 11.91
N SER A 192 -28.92 -12.47 11.85
CA SER A 192 -29.58 -12.00 10.63
C SER A 192 -28.99 -10.71 10.07
N HIS A 193 -28.57 -9.79 10.95
CA HIS A 193 -27.90 -8.55 10.58
C HIS A 193 -26.55 -8.83 9.92
N THR A 194 -25.69 -9.64 10.54
CA THR A 194 -24.38 -10.06 10.01
C THR A 194 -24.49 -10.66 8.61
N LEU A 195 -25.44 -11.58 8.39
CA LEU A 195 -25.66 -12.18 7.07
C LEU A 195 -26.12 -11.14 6.03
N SER A 196 -26.96 -10.18 6.44
CA SER A 196 -27.37 -9.07 5.58
C SER A 196 -26.17 -8.20 5.18
N VAL A 197 -25.30 -7.86 6.13
CA VAL A 197 -24.08 -7.06 5.91
C VAL A 197 -23.11 -7.78 4.94
N ILE A 198 -22.89 -9.08 5.11
CA ILE A 198 -22.06 -9.89 4.21
C ILE A 198 -22.66 -9.88 2.79
N ARG A 199 -23.96 -10.15 2.66
CA ARG A 199 -24.65 -10.15 1.36
C ARG A 199 -24.57 -8.77 0.69
N ASN A 200 -24.86 -7.71 1.43
CA ASN A 200 -24.81 -6.33 0.94
C ASN A 200 -23.42 -6.01 0.37
N SER A 201 -22.37 -6.39 1.08
CA SER A 201 -20.97 -6.17 0.68
C SER A 201 -20.62 -6.91 -0.61
N ILE A 202 -21.06 -8.17 -0.77
CA ILE A 202 -20.83 -8.98 -1.97
C ILE A 202 -21.60 -8.42 -3.18
N VAL A 203 -22.87 -8.06 -2.98
CA VAL A 203 -23.73 -7.51 -4.05
C VAL A 203 -23.18 -6.16 -4.52
N LEU A 204 -22.79 -5.30 -3.58
CA LEU A 204 -22.15 -4.02 -3.87
C LEU A 204 -20.83 -4.22 -4.61
N GLY A 205 -19.93 -5.05 -4.08
CA GLY A 205 -18.63 -5.34 -4.70
C GLY A 205 -18.75 -5.85 -6.14
N THR A 206 -19.75 -6.70 -6.40
CA THR A 206 -20.04 -7.22 -7.74
C THR A 206 -20.50 -6.09 -8.67
N ALA A 207 -21.47 -5.29 -8.23
CA ALA A 207 -22.01 -4.20 -9.04
C ALA A 207 -20.97 -3.12 -9.34
N VAL A 208 -20.14 -2.78 -8.36
CA VAL A 208 -19.04 -1.81 -8.53
C VAL A 208 -17.95 -2.38 -9.43
N GLY A 209 -17.57 -3.65 -9.23
CA GLY A 209 -16.64 -4.37 -10.10
C GLY A 209 -17.07 -4.34 -11.56
N VAL A 210 -18.34 -4.63 -11.85
CA VAL A 210 -18.90 -4.56 -13.21
C VAL A 210 -18.92 -3.12 -13.72
N GLY A 211 -19.43 -2.17 -12.92
CA GLY A 211 -19.59 -0.78 -13.33
C GLY A 211 -18.26 -0.11 -13.65
N ALA A 212 -17.28 -0.20 -12.77
CA ALA A 212 -15.96 0.40 -12.99
C ALA A 212 -15.16 -0.33 -14.08
N THR A 213 -15.34 -1.65 -14.25
CA THR A 213 -14.75 -2.38 -15.39
C THR A 213 -15.33 -1.89 -16.72
N PHE A 214 -16.64 -1.68 -16.77
CA PHE A 214 -17.35 -1.14 -17.93
C PHE A 214 -16.86 0.27 -18.29
N PHE A 215 -16.87 1.21 -17.34
CA PHE A 215 -16.40 2.58 -17.61
C PHE A 215 -14.91 2.62 -17.94
N GLY A 216 -14.07 1.84 -17.24
CA GLY A 216 -12.65 1.76 -17.57
C GLY A 216 -12.38 1.20 -18.97
N LEU A 217 -13.19 0.24 -19.45
CA LEU A 217 -13.12 -0.26 -20.83
C LEU A 217 -13.49 0.84 -21.84
N ILE A 218 -14.53 1.63 -21.56
CA ILE A 218 -14.92 2.77 -22.41
C ILE A 218 -13.77 3.77 -22.52
N PHE A 219 -13.14 4.13 -21.40
CA PHE A 219 -12.02 5.06 -21.38
C PHE A 219 -10.83 4.50 -22.16
N ALA A 220 -10.49 3.24 -21.93
CA ALA A 220 -9.38 2.57 -22.60
C ALA A 220 -9.60 2.51 -24.12
N ILE A 221 -10.81 2.16 -24.57
CA ILE A 221 -11.15 2.13 -25.99
C ILE A 221 -11.05 3.53 -26.59
N TYR A 222 -11.57 4.56 -25.90
CA TYR A 222 -11.52 5.92 -26.41
C TYR A 222 -10.08 6.42 -26.56
N THR A 223 -9.24 6.28 -25.52
CA THR A 223 -7.86 6.79 -25.50
C THR A 223 -6.94 6.07 -26.48
N THR A 224 -7.18 4.78 -26.75
CA THR A 224 -6.30 3.97 -27.61
C THR A 224 -6.77 3.90 -29.06
N ARG A 225 -8.07 3.95 -29.33
CA ARG A 225 -8.63 3.69 -30.68
C ARG A 225 -9.38 4.85 -31.31
N ILE A 226 -9.90 5.80 -30.53
CA ILE A 226 -10.74 6.90 -31.05
C ILE A 226 -9.96 8.21 -31.06
N ALA A 227 -9.34 8.55 -29.94
CA ALA A 227 -8.81 9.87 -29.69
C ALA A 227 -7.46 10.10 -30.37
N ARG A 228 -7.44 10.93 -31.42
CA ARG A 228 -6.18 11.43 -32.02
C ARG A 228 -5.67 12.69 -31.32
N ARG A 229 -6.53 13.71 -31.19
CA ARG A 229 -6.18 15.02 -30.57
C ARG A 229 -6.74 15.20 -29.16
N SER A 230 -7.91 14.63 -28.85
CA SER A 230 -8.58 14.73 -27.55
C SER A 230 -8.06 13.74 -26.49
N ALA A 231 -7.07 12.90 -26.83
CA ALA A 231 -6.59 11.83 -25.96
C ALA A 231 -6.02 12.34 -24.64
N PHE A 232 -5.40 13.53 -24.65
CA PHE A 232 -4.88 14.16 -23.44
C PHE A 232 -6.01 14.52 -22.47
N ILE A 233 -7.04 15.24 -22.95
CA ILE A 233 -8.20 15.65 -22.13
C ILE A 233 -8.91 14.41 -21.58
N ALA A 234 -9.17 13.42 -22.43
CA ALA A 234 -9.77 12.17 -21.99
C ALA A 234 -8.96 11.46 -20.91
N ARG A 235 -7.64 11.43 -21.03
CA ARG A 235 -6.77 10.83 -20.03
C ARG A 235 -6.81 11.60 -18.71
N VAL A 236 -6.79 12.93 -18.74
CA VAL A 236 -6.86 13.78 -17.54
C VAL A 236 -8.16 13.49 -16.78
N PHE A 237 -9.32 13.59 -17.43
CA PHE A 237 -10.61 13.32 -16.78
C PHE A 237 -10.81 11.87 -16.35
N SER A 238 -10.17 10.92 -17.03
CA SER A 238 -10.22 9.49 -16.65
C SER A 238 -9.33 9.18 -15.45
N ILE A 239 -8.29 9.97 -15.19
CA ILE A 239 -7.34 9.76 -14.08
C ILE A 239 -7.67 10.64 -12.89
N LEU A 240 -8.31 11.80 -13.09
CA LEU A 240 -8.59 12.80 -12.05
C LEU A 240 -9.14 12.20 -10.73
N PRO A 241 -10.10 11.24 -10.73
CA PRO A 241 -10.59 10.65 -9.48
C PRO A 241 -9.58 9.85 -8.67
N ILE A 242 -8.45 9.44 -9.26
CA ILE A 242 -7.36 8.77 -8.52
C ILE A 242 -6.59 9.73 -7.60
N VAL A 243 -6.59 11.02 -7.95
CA VAL A 243 -5.86 12.06 -7.21
C VAL A 243 -6.64 12.48 -5.97
N THR A 244 -7.96 12.40 -6.05
CA THR A 244 -8.86 12.83 -4.99
C THR A 244 -9.17 11.67 -4.04
N PRO A 245 -9.13 11.88 -2.71
CA PRO A 245 -9.62 10.89 -1.76
C PRO A 245 -11.00 10.33 -2.16
N PRO A 246 -11.22 9.00 -2.15
CA PRO A 246 -12.44 8.40 -2.68
C PRO A 246 -13.73 8.96 -2.08
N PHE A 247 -13.75 9.23 -0.77
CA PHE A 247 -14.96 9.73 -0.10
C PHE A 247 -15.29 11.18 -0.44
N ILE A 248 -14.33 11.98 -0.90
CA ILE A 248 -14.61 13.34 -1.42
C ILE A 248 -15.45 13.24 -2.69
N VAL A 249 -15.24 12.18 -3.49
CA VAL A 249 -16.13 11.86 -4.62
C VAL A 249 -17.54 11.55 -4.09
N GLY A 250 -17.64 10.77 -3.01
CA GLY A 250 -18.91 10.52 -2.31
C GLY A 250 -19.61 11.81 -1.85
N LEU A 251 -18.87 12.74 -1.21
CA LEU A 251 -19.40 14.05 -0.81
C LEU A 251 -19.86 14.86 -2.03
N GLY A 252 -19.06 14.91 -3.11
CA GLY A 252 -19.45 15.58 -4.35
C GLY A 252 -20.75 15.01 -4.93
N VAL A 253 -20.90 13.68 -4.93
CA VAL A 253 -22.14 13.00 -5.33
C VAL A 253 -23.30 13.41 -4.41
N THR A 254 -23.10 13.49 -3.10
CA THR A 254 -24.12 13.98 -2.14
C THR A 254 -24.56 15.41 -2.46
N LEU A 255 -23.63 16.30 -2.82
CA LEU A 255 -23.96 17.69 -3.19
C LEU A 255 -24.79 17.78 -4.47
N MET A 256 -24.57 16.87 -5.42
CA MET A 256 -25.31 16.87 -6.68
C MET A 256 -26.67 16.19 -6.56
N LEU A 257 -26.67 14.97 -6.02
CA LEU A 257 -27.76 14.00 -6.10
C LEU A 257 -28.37 13.65 -4.74
N GLY A 258 -27.84 14.20 -3.66
CA GLY A 258 -28.37 13.98 -2.31
C GLY A 258 -29.75 14.58 -2.13
N ARG A 259 -30.28 14.48 -0.91
CA ARG A 259 -31.63 14.97 -0.60
C ARG A 259 -31.78 16.46 -0.91
N SER A 260 -30.77 17.26 -0.59
CA SER A 260 -30.72 18.71 -0.89
C SER A 260 -29.78 19.02 -2.06
N GLY A 261 -29.56 18.03 -2.95
CA GLY A 261 -28.70 18.20 -4.11
C GLY A 261 -29.43 18.93 -5.23
N TYR A 262 -28.73 19.82 -5.94
CA TYR A 262 -29.35 20.64 -6.99
C TYR A 262 -29.93 19.81 -8.15
N ILE A 263 -29.36 18.64 -8.48
CA ILE A 263 -29.94 17.78 -9.51
C ILE A 263 -31.23 17.15 -9.01
N THR A 264 -31.26 16.69 -7.76
CA THR A 264 -32.48 16.15 -7.14
C THR A 264 -33.57 17.22 -7.06
N GLU A 265 -33.22 18.46 -6.73
CA GLU A 265 -34.16 19.57 -6.66
C GLU A 265 -34.69 19.96 -8.04
N LEU A 266 -33.83 20.03 -9.07
CA LEU A 266 -34.25 20.21 -10.45
C LEU A 266 -35.19 19.07 -10.92
N MET A 267 -34.90 17.83 -10.53
CA MET A 267 -35.75 16.67 -10.84
C MET A 267 -37.13 16.75 -10.18
N VAL A 268 -37.20 17.24 -8.94
CA VAL A 268 -38.47 17.45 -8.21
C VAL A 268 -39.26 18.60 -8.85
N GLU A 269 -38.61 19.73 -9.11
CA GLU A 269 -39.25 20.95 -9.61
C GLU A 269 -39.72 20.81 -11.06
N TRP A 270 -38.89 20.26 -11.95
CA TRP A 270 -39.20 20.19 -13.39
C TRP A 270 -39.92 18.91 -13.79
N PHE A 271 -39.65 17.78 -13.15
CA PHE A 271 -40.23 16.49 -13.51
C PHE A 271 -41.29 16.00 -12.51
N GLY A 272 -41.60 16.77 -11.46
CA GLY A 272 -42.64 16.44 -10.48
C GLY A 272 -42.33 15.20 -9.63
N LEU A 273 -41.06 14.81 -9.54
CA LEU A 273 -40.65 13.65 -8.77
C LEU A 273 -40.73 13.91 -7.27
N GLN A 274 -40.92 12.86 -6.48
CA GLN A 274 -40.93 12.99 -5.02
C GLN A 274 -39.51 13.12 -4.46
N LYS A 275 -39.33 14.00 -3.46
CA LYS A 275 -38.06 14.20 -2.73
C LYS A 275 -37.77 12.98 -1.84
N THR A 276 -37.21 11.94 -2.44
CA THR A 276 -36.85 10.67 -1.78
C THR A 276 -35.35 10.63 -1.45
N ASN A 277 -34.96 9.78 -0.50
CA ASN A 277 -33.55 9.53 -0.16
C ASN A 277 -32.89 8.53 -1.12
N TRP A 278 -33.24 8.57 -2.41
CA TRP A 278 -32.86 7.55 -3.41
C TRP A 278 -31.36 7.38 -3.62
N LEU A 279 -30.56 8.39 -3.28
CA LEU A 279 -29.10 8.32 -3.34
C LEU A 279 -28.52 7.49 -2.20
N TYR A 280 -29.07 7.58 -0.98
CA TYR A 280 -28.47 6.92 0.18
C TYR A 280 -28.78 5.42 0.14
N GLY A 281 -27.77 4.61 0.45
CA GLY A 281 -27.81 3.16 0.32
C GLY A 281 -26.95 2.66 -0.84
N PHE A 282 -27.37 1.54 -1.41
CA PHE A 282 -26.64 0.85 -2.47
C PHE A 282 -26.30 1.75 -3.67
N THR A 283 -27.23 2.59 -4.11
CA THR A 283 -27.13 3.44 -5.31
C THR A 283 -26.02 4.49 -5.19
N GLY A 284 -25.99 5.24 -4.10
CA GLY A 284 -24.98 6.26 -3.86
C GLY A 284 -23.61 5.66 -3.64
N ILE A 285 -23.51 4.59 -2.86
CA ILE A 285 -22.23 3.89 -2.65
C ILE A 285 -21.70 3.36 -3.99
N TRP A 286 -22.55 2.70 -4.78
CA TRP A 286 -22.19 2.19 -6.09
C TRP A 286 -21.69 3.31 -7.00
N LEU A 287 -22.43 4.42 -7.09
CA LEU A 287 -22.06 5.55 -7.93
C LEU A 287 -20.72 6.16 -7.53
N ALA A 288 -20.54 6.44 -6.23
CA ALA A 288 -19.31 7.02 -5.71
C ALA A 288 -18.09 6.10 -5.92
N GLN A 289 -18.23 4.79 -5.66
CA GLN A 289 -17.14 3.84 -5.84
C GLN A 289 -16.83 3.58 -7.32
N VAL A 290 -17.84 3.55 -8.21
CA VAL A 290 -17.60 3.44 -9.66
C VAL A 290 -16.81 4.66 -10.16
N LEU A 291 -17.17 5.86 -9.73
CA LEU A 291 -16.42 7.09 -10.06
C LEU A 291 -14.99 7.04 -9.54
N ALA A 292 -14.79 6.61 -8.29
CA ALA A 292 -13.49 6.53 -7.66
C ALA A 292 -12.58 5.42 -8.25
N PHE A 293 -13.14 4.28 -8.66
CA PHE A 293 -12.36 3.09 -9.06
C PHE A 293 -12.31 2.84 -10.58
N ALA A 294 -13.15 3.49 -11.39
CA ALA A 294 -13.04 3.43 -12.86
C ALA A 294 -11.66 3.84 -13.42
N PRO A 295 -10.93 4.82 -12.86
CA PRO A 295 -9.56 5.14 -13.29
C PRO A 295 -8.60 3.96 -13.19
N MET A 296 -8.73 3.15 -12.13
CA MET A 296 -7.87 1.98 -11.91
C MET A 296 -8.12 0.90 -12.95
N SER A 297 -9.40 0.65 -13.26
CA SER A 297 -9.83 -0.20 -14.37
C SER A 297 -9.26 0.27 -15.71
N PHE A 298 -9.40 1.57 -15.98
CA PHE A 298 -8.89 2.21 -17.18
C PHE A 298 -7.39 1.95 -17.36
N MET A 299 -6.58 2.12 -16.32
CA MET A 299 -5.13 1.89 -16.40
C MET A 299 -4.78 0.44 -16.76
N ILE A 300 -5.52 -0.54 -16.22
CA ILE A 300 -5.32 -1.97 -16.52
C ILE A 300 -5.70 -2.27 -17.97
N LEU A 301 -6.87 -1.78 -18.40
CA LEU A 301 -7.43 -2.08 -19.71
C LEU A 301 -6.75 -1.30 -20.84
N ASP A 302 -6.30 -0.06 -20.60
CA ASP A 302 -5.52 0.74 -21.55
C ASP A 302 -4.18 0.06 -21.87
N GLY A 303 -3.49 -0.48 -20.85
CA GLY A 303 -2.27 -1.27 -21.04
C GLY A 303 -2.51 -2.55 -21.84
N ALA A 304 -3.56 -3.31 -21.49
CA ALA A 304 -3.94 -4.52 -22.22
C ALA A 304 -4.30 -4.23 -23.68
N LEU A 305 -5.06 -3.16 -23.94
CA LEU A 305 -5.50 -2.81 -25.29
C LEU A 305 -4.34 -2.35 -26.17
N LYS A 306 -3.36 -1.60 -25.61
CA LYS A 306 -2.13 -1.20 -26.31
C LYS A 306 -1.20 -2.37 -26.63
N SER A 307 -1.28 -3.46 -25.87
CA SER A 307 -0.44 -4.63 -26.11
C SER A 307 -0.91 -5.48 -27.31
N LEU A 308 -2.17 -5.33 -27.74
CA LEU A 308 -2.71 -6.06 -28.89
C LEU A 308 -2.09 -5.56 -30.19
N HIS A 309 -1.41 -6.44 -30.92
CA HIS A 309 -0.81 -6.11 -32.21
C HIS A 309 -1.89 -5.83 -33.28
N PRO A 310 -1.81 -4.69 -34.01
CA PRO A 310 -2.75 -4.35 -35.09
C PRO A 310 -2.82 -5.41 -36.21
N SER A 311 -1.77 -6.21 -36.39
CA SER A 311 -1.73 -7.29 -37.38
C SER A 311 -2.83 -8.35 -37.19
N LEU A 312 -3.34 -8.54 -35.97
CA LEU A 312 -4.45 -9.44 -35.71
C LEU A 312 -5.75 -8.93 -36.33
N GLU A 313 -5.92 -7.61 -36.39
CA GLU A 313 -7.07 -6.97 -37.04
C GLU A 313 -6.88 -6.98 -38.56
N GLU A 314 -5.69 -6.65 -39.05
CA GLU A 314 -5.40 -6.71 -40.50
C GLU A 314 -5.60 -8.12 -41.07
N ALA A 315 -5.20 -9.16 -40.32
CA ALA A 315 -5.45 -10.55 -40.68
C ALA A 315 -6.95 -10.87 -40.74
N SER A 316 -7.75 -10.36 -39.79
CA SER A 316 -9.20 -10.57 -39.81
C SER A 316 -9.88 -9.89 -40.99
N TYR A 317 -9.46 -8.66 -41.34
CA TYR A 317 -9.96 -7.96 -42.52
C TYR A 317 -9.54 -8.65 -43.82
N THR A 318 -8.33 -9.24 -43.88
CA THR A 318 -7.88 -10.07 -45.01
C THR A 318 -8.77 -11.31 -45.19
N LEU A 319 -9.25 -11.88 -44.08
CA LEU A 319 -10.25 -12.95 -44.06
C LEU A 319 -11.70 -12.45 -44.27
N LYS A 320 -11.88 -11.20 -44.72
CA LYS A 320 -13.17 -10.55 -44.97
C LYS A 320 -14.06 -10.37 -43.74
N ALA A 321 -13.50 -10.40 -42.53
CA ALA A 321 -14.26 -10.06 -41.32
C ALA A 321 -14.63 -8.57 -41.32
N ASN A 322 -15.86 -8.25 -40.92
CA ASN A 322 -16.28 -6.86 -40.71
C ASN A 322 -15.82 -6.32 -39.34
N ARG A 323 -15.93 -5.00 -39.13
CA ARG A 323 -15.44 -4.33 -37.91
C ARG A 323 -16.05 -4.90 -36.61
N TYR A 324 -17.31 -5.34 -36.63
CA TYR A 324 -17.96 -5.95 -35.46
C TYR A 324 -17.44 -7.36 -35.19
N GLN A 325 -17.26 -8.16 -36.25
CA GLN A 325 -16.67 -9.49 -36.16
C GLN A 325 -15.24 -9.42 -35.63
N THR A 326 -14.44 -8.47 -36.09
CA THR A 326 -13.09 -8.23 -35.54
C THR A 326 -13.15 -7.82 -34.07
N PHE A 327 -14.04 -6.90 -33.69
CA PHE A 327 -14.14 -6.44 -32.30
C PHE A 327 -14.60 -7.54 -31.34
N PHE A 328 -15.74 -8.18 -31.62
CA PHE A 328 -16.31 -9.19 -30.72
C PHE A 328 -15.68 -10.58 -30.88
N GLY A 329 -15.11 -10.89 -32.04
CA GLY A 329 -14.47 -12.18 -32.33
C GLY A 329 -12.98 -12.24 -31.99
N ILE A 330 -12.28 -11.10 -31.97
CA ILE A 330 -10.83 -11.06 -31.74
C ILE A 330 -10.48 -10.16 -30.56
N ILE A 331 -10.81 -8.87 -30.62
CA ILE A 331 -10.37 -7.88 -29.62
C ILE A 331 -10.95 -8.21 -28.24
N LEU A 332 -12.27 -8.33 -28.12
CA LEU A 332 -12.93 -8.55 -26.83
C LEU A 332 -12.54 -9.92 -26.20
N PRO A 333 -12.48 -11.05 -26.93
CA PRO A 333 -11.97 -12.31 -26.40
C PRO A 333 -10.53 -12.23 -25.89
N LEU A 334 -9.65 -11.53 -26.60
CA LEU A 334 -8.27 -11.31 -26.16
C LEU A 334 -8.18 -10.40 -24.92
N LEU A 335 -9.15 -9.50 -24.72
CA LEU A 335 -9.26 -8.66 -23.52
C LEU A 335 -9.90 -9.38 -22.32
N LYS A 336 -10.56 -10.53 -22.48
CA LYS A 336 -11.24 -11.23 -21.37
C LYS A 336 -10.38 -11.42 -20.12
N PRO A 337 -9.09 -11.83 -20.21
CA PRO A 337 -8.23 -11.97 -19.03
C PRO A 337 -8.00 -10.63 -18.32
N ALA A 338 -7.82 -9.55 -19.08
CA ALA A 338 -7.64 -8.21 -18.53
C ALA A 338 -8.93 -7.66 -17.89
N LEU A 339 -10.09 -7.95 -18.50
CA LEU A 339 -11.40 -7.62 -17.95
C LEU A 339 -11.67 -8.36 -16.64
N ALA A 340 -11.39 -9.67 -16.59
CA ALA A 340 -11.51 -10.46 -15.37
C ALA A 340 -10.56 -9.94 -14.28
N ASN A 341 -9.30 -9.66 -14.63
CA ASN A 341 -8.34 -9.07 -13.69
C ASN A 341 -8.81 -7.72 -13.14
N SER A 342 -9.29 -6.83 -14.01
CA SER A 342 -9.83 -5.53 -13.63
C SER A 342 -11.03 -5.68 -12.68
N PHE A 343 -11.98 -6.55 -13.03
CA PHE A 343 -13.16 -6.84 -12.21
C PHE A 343 -12.76 -7.33 -10.81
N LEU A 344 -11.87 -8.33 -10.71
CA LEU A 344 -11.46 -8.91 -9.43
C LEU A 344 -10.74 -7.88 -8.55
N ILE A 345 -9.86 -7.05 -9.14
CA ILE A 345 -9.17 -5.98 -8.41
C ILE A 345 -10.16 -4.97 -7.84
N ILE A 346 -11.12 -4.51 -8.65
CA ILE A 346 -12.10 -3.52 -8.22
C ILE A 346 -13.06 -4.11 -7.19
N PHE A 347 -13.46 -5.37 -7.36
CA PHE A 347 -14.31 -6.06 -6.40
C PHE A 347 -13.66 -6.05 -5.00
N VAL A 348 -12.38 -6.42 -4.92
CA VAL A 348 -11.62 -6.38 -3.65
C VAL A 348 -11.51 -4.96 -3.12
N GLN A 349 -11.25 -3.99 -3.99
CA GLN A 349 -11.13 -2.59 -3.62
C GLN A 349 -12.45 -1.99 -3.09
N SER A 350 -13.59 -2.41 -3.64
CA SER A 350 -14.94 -2.03 -3.18
C SER A 350 -15.27 -2.66 -1.83
N LEU A 351 -14.95 -3.94 -1.63
CA LEU A 351 -15.15 -4.64 -0.37
C LEU A 351 -14.31 -4.03 0.77
N ALA A 352 -13.13 -3.50 0.44
CA ALA A 352 -12.21 -2.84 1.35
C ALA A 352 -12.48 -1.34 1.57
N ASP A 353 -13.42 -0.76 0.82
CA ASP A 353 -13.73 0.67 0.90
C ASP A 353 -14.66 0.93 2.09
N PHE A 354 -14.24 1.86 2.92
CA PHE A 354 -14.91 2.21 4.17
C PHE A 354 -15.60 3.56 4.07
N SER A 355 -14.94 4.51 3.41
CA SER A 355 -15.30 5.91 3.53
C SER A 355 -16.50 6.29 2.66
N ASN A 356 -16.70 5.70 1.46
CA ASN A 356 -17.94 5.96 0.71
C ASN A 356 -19.17 5.36 1.39
N PRO A 357 -19.15 4.09 1.86
CA PRO A 357 -20.28 3.55 2.61
C PRO A 357 -20.61 4.30 3.90
N LEU A 358 -19.61 4.85 4.59
CA LEU A 358 -19.88 5.65 5.78
C LEU A 358 -20.69 6.92 5.46
N VAL A 359 -20.34 7.62 4.37
CA VAL A 359 -20.99 8.88 3.97
C VAL A 359 -22.34 8.66 3.29
N LEU A 360 -22.46 7.60 2.47
CA LEU A 360 -23.62 7.37 1.60
C LEU A 360 -24.47 6.16 1.99
N GLY A 361 -24.12 5.41 3.04
CA GLY A 361 -24.73 4.13 3.36
C GLY A 361 -26.18 4.21 3.81
N GLY A 362 -26.58 5.24 4.56
CA GLY A 362 -27.93 5.31 5.12
C GLY A 362 -28.23 4.05 5.95
N SER A 363 -29.20 3.24 5.53
CA SER A 363 -29.54 1.95 6.14
C SER A 363 -28.89 0.73 5.47
N PHE A 364 -28.01 0.94 4.48
CA PHE A 364 -27.30 -0.11 3.77
C PHE A 364 -25.93 -0.36 4.40
N ASP A 365 -25.89 -1.27 5.35
CA ASP A 365 -24.67 -1.63 6.05
C ASP A 365 -23.80 -2.57 5.22
N VAL A 366 -22.49 -2.34 5.26
CA VAL A 366 -21.45 -3.18 4.63
C VAL A 366 -20.38 -3.55 5.66
N LEU A 367 -19.61 -4.60 5.37
CA LEU A 367 -18.62 -5.17 6.29
C LEU A 367 -17.64 -4.12 6.80
N ALA A 368 -17.13 -3.27 5.90
CA ALA A 368 -16.14 -2.26 6.24
C ALA A 368 -16.65 -1.24 7.28
N THR A 369 -17.87 -0.73 7.14
CA THR A 369 -18.46 0.23 8.10
C THR A 369 -18.91 -0.44 9.38
N GLN A 370 -19.42 -1.67 9.29
CA GLN A 370 -19.84 -2.40 10.49
C GLN A 370 -18.64 -2.73 11.41
N ILE A 371 -17.50 -3.12 10.83
CA ILE A 371 -16.25 -3.31 11.59
C ILE A 371 -15.85 -2.03 12.34
N TYR A 372 -16.03 -0.87 11.72
CA TYR A 372 -15.75 0.42 12.36
C TYR A 372 -16.68 0.69 13.54
N PHE A 373 -17.99 0.52 13.37
CA PHE A 373 -18.94 0.80 14.45
C PHE A 373 -18.78 -0.11 15.67
N TYR A 374 -18.36 -1.36 15.49
CA TYR A 374 -18.06 -2.26 16.62
C TYR A 374 -16.86 -1.79 17.47
N ILE A 375 -15.95 -1.00 16.90
CA ILE A 375 -14.77 -0.49 17.61
C ILE A 375 -15.00 0.95 18.09
N ALA A 376 -15.30 1.87 17.18
CA ALA A 376 -15.35 3.30 17.44
C ALA A 376 -16.64 3.75 18.15
N GLY A 377 -17.74 2.99 18.03
CA GLY A 377 -19.07 3.36 18.54
C GLY A 377 -19.28 3.14 20.04
N ALA A 378 -18.23 3.22 20.87
CA ALA A 378 -18.23 2.88 22.30
C ALA A 378 -18.63 1.43 22.64
N GLN A 379 -18.72 0.56 21.65
CA GLN A 379 -19.04 -0.87 21.84
C GLN A 379 -17.82 -1.67 22.25
N LEU A 380 -16.61 -1.28 21.79
CA LEU A 380 -15.34 -1.99 22.03
C LEU A 380 -15.46 -3.53 21.84
N ASP A 381 -16.35 -3.94 20.92
CA ASP A 381 -16.65 -5.34 20.64
C ASP A 381 -15.61 -5.88 19.65
N TYR A 382 -14.45 -6.20 20.20
CA TYR A 382 -13.34 -6.76 19.44
C TYR A 382 -13.68 -8.14 18.86
N ALA A 383 -14.58 -8.91 19.47
CA ALA A 383 -14.98 -10.23 18.98
C ALA A 383 -15.80 -10.12 17.69
N SER A 384 -16.81 -9.25 17.64
CA SER A 384 -17.61 -8.99 16.44
C SER A 384 -16.79 -8.33 15.34
N ALA A 385 -15.97 -7.32 15.68
CA ALA A 385 -15.07 -6.68 14.73
C ALA A 385 -14.07 -7.67 14.13
N SER A 386 -13.49 -8.55 14.95
CA SER A 386 -12.56 -9.60 14.51
C SER A 386 -13.24 -10.68 13.68
N THR A 387 -14.47 -11.07 14.02
CA THR A 387 -15.25 -12.05 13.25
C THR A 387 -15.55 -11.52 11.85
N LEU A 388 -16.12 -10.31 11.75
CA LEU A 388 -16.40 -9.67 10.46
C LEU A 388 -15.11 -9.34 9.68
N GLY A 389 -14.07 -8.88 10.37
CA GLY A 389 -12.76 -8.61 9.78
C GLY A 389 -12.10 -9.87 9.22
N SER A 390 -12.20 -10.99 9.93
CA SER A 390 -11.71 -12.30 9.48
C SER A 390 -12.47 -12.81 8.27
N VAL A 391 -13.80 -12.67 8.27
CA VAL A 391 -14.63 -12.97 7.09
C VAL A 391 -14.18 -12.15 5.89
N LEU A 392 -14.05 -10.83 6.06
CA LEU A 392 -13.61 -9.91 5.02
C LEU A 392 -12.20 -10.25 4.51
N LEU A 393 -11.26 -10.58 5.40
CA LEU A 393 -9.91 -11.01 5.05
C LEU A 393 -9.89 -12.31 4.25
N LEU A 394 -10.61 -13.33 4.72
CA LEU A 394 -10.68 -14.64 4.07
C LEU A 394 -11.33 -14.54 2.69
N PHE A 395 -12.40 -13.77 2.54
CA PHE A 395 -13.02 -13.52 1.24
C PHE A 395 -12.07 -12.80 0.28
N SER A 396 -11.41 -11.74 0.76
CA SER A 396 -10.43 -11.00 -0.05
C SER A 396 -9.26 -11.89 -0.48
N LEU A 397 -8.73 -12.70 0.44
CA LEU A 397 -7.66 -13.65 0.16
C LEU A 397 -8.10 -14.73 -0.83
N ALA A 398 -9.30 -15.28 -0.70
CA ALA A 398 -9.84 -16.26 -1.62
C ALA A 398 -9.92 -15.71 -3.06
N ILE A 399 -10.45 -14.49 -3.20
CA ILE A 399 -10.54 -13.81 -4.51
C ILE A 399 -9.15 -13.52 -5.07
N PHE A 400 -8.23 -13.07 -4.22
CA PHE A 400 -6.84 -12.83 -4.60
C PHE A 400 -6.15 -14.12 -5.07
N VAL A 401 -6.36 -15.25 -4.38
CA VAL A 401 -5.82 -16.56 -4.78
C VAL A 401 -6.43 -17.00 -6.11
N VAL A 402 -7.75 -16.85 -6.29
CA VAL A 402 -8.41 -17.13 -7.59
C VAL A 402 -7.80 -16.28 -8.69
N GLN A 403 -7.61 -14.98 -8.45
CA GLN A 403 -6.95 -14.06 -9.37
C GLN A 403 -5.54 -14.52 -9.71
N TYR A 404 -4.73 -14.86 -8.70
CA TYR A 404 -3.34 -15.28 -8.86
C TYR A 404 -3.22 -16.57 -9.68
N LEU A 405 -4.01 -17.59 -9.35
CA LEU A 405 -4.00 -18.89 -10.03
C LEU A 405 -4.54 -18.79 -11.47
N TRP A 406 -5.58 -17.98 -11.70
CA TRP A 406 -6.21 -17.87 -13.01
C TRP A 406 -5.37 -17.03 -13.99
N ILE A 407 -4.70 -15.99 -13.51
CA ILE A 407 -3.91 -15.08 -14.35
C ILE A 407 -2.50 -15.61 -14.60
N GLY A 408 -1.91 -16.33 -13.65
CA GLY A 408 -0.52 -16.81 -13.70
C GLY A 408 -0.16 -17.75 -14.87
N GLN A 409 -1.12 -18.17 -15.70
CA GLN A 409 -0.87 -19.07 -16.84
C GLN A 409 -1.19 -18.47 -18.22
N ARG A 410 -1.54 -17.18 -18.31
CA ARG A 410 -2.07 -16.59 -19.54
C ARG A 410 -1.32 -15.31 -19.93
N SER A 411 -0.04 -15.47 -20.27
CA SER A 411 0.71 -14.47 -21.04
C SER A 411 0.14 -14.40 -22.46
N TYR A 412 -0.95 -13.65 -22.63
CA TYR A 412 -1.39 -13.20 -23.94
C TYR A 412 -0.76 -11.82 -24.15
N VAL A 413 0.49 -11.81 -24.58
CA VAL A 413 1.07 -10.96 -25.64
C VAL A 413 2.56 -11.33 -25.67
N THR A 414 2.91 -12.30 -26.51
CA THR A 414 4.27 -12.42 -27.02
C THR A 414 4.57 -11.13 -27.77
N ILE A 415 5.39 -10.27 -27.17
CA ILE A 415 6.10 -9.22 -27.90
C ILE A 415 6.91 -9.97 -28.96
N SER A 416 6.45 -9.95 -30.20
CA SER A 416 7.29 -10.32 -31.33
C SER A 416 8.42 -9.30 -31.36
N GLY A 417 9.68 -9.73 -31.48
CA GLY A 417 10.84 -8.83 -31.56
C GLY A 417 10.86 -7.89 -32.78
N LYS A 418 9.76 -7.80 -33.52
CA LYS A 418 9.57 -6.88 -34.64
C LYS A 418 8.74 -5.68 -34.18
N ALA A 419 9.35 -4.50 -34.20
CA ALA A 419 8.63 -3.23 -34.06
C ALA A 419 7.60 -3.11 -35.18
N TYR A 420 6.31 -3.18 -34.85
CA TYR A 420 5.22 -2.97 -35.80
C TYR A 420 4.79 -1.51 -35.77
N ARG A 421 4.72 -0.87 -36.94
CA ARG A 421 4.27 0.51 -37.16
C ARG A 421 2.91 0.55 -37.89
N GLY A 422 2.02 -0.41 -37.62
CA GLY A 422 0.66 -0.40 -38.17
C GLY A 422 -0.24 0.58 -37.42
N ASP A 423 -1.06 1.32 -38.16
CA ASP A 423 -2.14 2.13 -37.57
C ASP A 423 -3.26 1.22 -37.05
N VAL A 424 -3.84 1.57 -35.90
CA VAL A 424 -4.99 0.85 -35.36
C VAL A 424 -6.20 1.11 -36.26
N GLN A 425 -6.88 0.04 -36.68
CA GLN A 425 -8.00 0.18 -37.60
C GLN A 425 -9.23 0.82 -36.93
N GLU A 426 -10.00 1.58 -37.71
CA GLU A 426 -11.19 2.25 -37.21
C GLU A 426 -12.25 1.28 -36.67
N MET A 427 -12.83 1.64 -35.53
CA MET A 427 -13.92 0.88 -34.91
C MET A 427 -15.24 0.97 -35.68
N PRO A 428 -16.21 0.07 -35.41
CA PRO A 428 -17.59 0.23 -35.87
C PRO A 428 -18.17 1.60 -35.47
N ALA A 429 -18.90 2.25 -36.37
CA ALA A 429 -19.37 3.63 -36.18
C ALA A 429 -20.31 3.79 -34.97
N SER A 430 -21.23 2.84 -34.75
CA SER A 430 -22.16 2.88 -33.60
C SER A 430 -21.43 2.72 -32.25
N LEU A 431 -20.47 1.81 -32.17
CA LEU A 431 -19.65 1.59 -30.98
C LEU A 431 -18.78 2.82 -30.69
N LYS A 432 -18.18 3.41 -31.74
CA LYS A 432 -17.45 4.67 -31.64
C LYS A 432 -18.33 5.81 -31.11
N LEU A 433 -19.57 5.92 -31.60
CA LEU A 433 -20.52 6.92 -31.14
C LEU A 433 -20.92 6.68 -29.67
N GLY A 434 -21.27 5.44 -29.31
CA GLY A 434 -21.64 5.07 -27.94
C GLY A 434 -20.52 5.35 -26.93
N VAL A 435 -19.30 4.89 -27.21
CA VAL A 435 -18.11 5.14 -26.36
C VAL A 435 -17.86 6.65 -26.21
N THR A 436 -17.96 7.40 -27.31
CA THR A 436 -17.78 8.86 -27.29
C THR A 436 -18.85 9.55 -26.44
N ILE A 437 -20.13 9.22 -26.62
CA ILE A 437 -21.24 9.81 -25.85
C ILE A 437 -21.10 9.50 -24.36
N THR A 438 -20.84 8.24 -24.00
CA THR A 438 -20.68 7.84 -22.60
C THR A 438 -19.49 8.55 -21.94
N LEU A 439 -18.37 8.70 -22.65
CA LEU A 439 -17.24 9.48 -22.14
C LEU A 439 -17.60 10.95 -21.90
N TYR A 440 -18.30 11.59 -22.85
CA TYR A 440 -18.71 12.98 -22.67
C TYR A 440 -19.67 13.16 -21.49
N ILE A 441 -20.63 12.25 -21.31
CA ILE A 441 -21.51 12.25 -20.13
C ILE A 441 -20.68 12.14 -18.86
N TRP A 442 -19.70 11.23 -18.82
CA TRP A 442 -18.80 11.07 -17.68
C TRP A 442 -17.97 12.32 -17.40
N MET A 443 -17.43 12.96 -18.43
CA MET A 443 -16.67 14.21 -18.31
C MET A 443 -17.54 15.33 -17.74
N VAL A 444 -18.75 15.53 -18.28
CA VAL A 444 -19.70 16.52 -17.78
C VAL A 444 -20.04 16.23 -16.32
N PHE A 445 -20.30 14.97 -15.99
CA PHE A 445 -20.56 14.56 -14.60
C PHE A 445 -19.38 14.89 -13.67
N ASN A 446 -18.14 14.62 -14.07
CA ASN A 446 -16.96 14.96 -13.26
C ASN A 446 -16.77 16.47 -13.12
N VAL A 447 -16.97 17.24 -14.19
CA VAL A 447 -16.90 18.72 -14.14
C VAL A 447 -17.94 19.24 -13.16
N LEU A 448 -19.16 18.74 -13.23
CA LEU A 448 -20.21 19.10 -12.28
C LEU A 448 -19.85 18.69 -10.85
N LEU A 449 -19.32 17.48 -10.64
CA LEU A 449 -18.93 16.96 -9.33
C LEU A 449 -17.85 17.82 -8.67
N TYR A 450 -16.73 18.02 -9.35
CA TYR A 450 -15.64 18.83 -8.80
C TYR A 450 -16.03 20.30 -8.72
N GLY A 451 -16.76 20.81 -9.72
CA GLY A 451 -17.33 22.14 -9.69
C GLY A 451 -18.24 22.36 -8.48
N SER A 452 -19.04 21.35 -8.09
CA SER A 452 -19.92 21.40 -6.91
C SER A 452 -19.13 21.42 -5.61
N ILE A 453 -18.03 20.67 -5.50
CA ILE A 453 -17.16 20.68 -4.32
C ILE A 453 -16.50 22.06 -4.16
N PHE A 454 -15.95 22.60 -5.26
CA PHE A 454 -15.33 23.93 -5.24
C PHE A 454 -16.35 25.02 -4.94
N PHE A 455 -17.49 25.04 -5.64
CA PHE A 455 -18.53 26.03 -5.40
C PHE A 455 -19.12 25.90 -3.99
N GLY A 456 -19.45 24.68 -3.57
CA GLY A 456 -20.03 24.40 -2.26
C GLY A 456 -19.14 24.79 -1.09
N SER A 457 -17.82 24.75 -1.26
CA SER A 457 -16.89 25.24 -0.24
C SER A 457 -17.08 26.72 0.12
N PHE A 458 -17.62 27.52 -0.80
CA PHE A 458 -17.90 28.94 -0.61
C PHE A 458 -19.36 29.22 -0.24
N THR A 459 -20.21 28.21 -0.02
CA THR A 459 -21.63 28.44 0.31
C THR A 459 -21.87 28.39 1.83
N VAL A 460 -22.80 29.20 2.33
CA VAL A 460 -23.18 29.20 3.76
C VAL A 460 -23.75 27.84 4.17
N ASN A 461 -24.74 27.35 3.43
CA ASN A 461 -25.35 26.06 3.69
C ASN A 461 -25.88 25.45 2.39
N TRP A 462 -25.21 24.41 1.90
CA TRP A 462 -25.58 23.77 0.64
C TRP A 462 -27.03 23.26 0.64
N GLY A 463 -27.77 23.57 -0.42
CA GLY A 463 -29.18 23.16 -0.55
C GLY A 463 -30.17 24.00 0.27
N VAL A 464 -29.72 25.04 0.97
CA VAL A 464 -30.58 25.97 1.73
C VAL A 464 -30.22 27.41 1.41
N ASP A 465 -28.94 27.78 1.60
CA ASP A 465 -28.41 29.12 1.39
C ASP A 465 -27.10 29.06 0.59
N TYR A 466 -27.21 29.41 -0.69
CA TYR A 466 -26.09 29.47 -1.64
C TYR A 466 -25.33 30.80 -1.60
N THR A 467 -25.57 31.67 -0.61
CA THR A 467 -24.82 32.92 -0.43
C THR A 467 -23.34 32.63 -0.28
N LEU A 468 -22.51 33.39 -1.01
CA LEU A 468 -21.07 33.21 -0.99
C LEU A 468 -20.47 33.71 0.33
N THR A 469 -19.66 32.88 0.97
CA THR A 469 -18.99 33.15 2.24
C THR A 469 -17.62 32.49 2.31
N LEU A 470 -16.73 33.08 3.11
CA LEU A 470 -15.44 32.49 3.49
C LEU A 470 -15.49 31.85 4.88
N GLN A 471 -16.65 31.84 5.54
CA GLN A 471 -16.79 31.38 6.92
C GLN A 471 -16.36 29.91 7.08
N ASN A 472 -16.65 29.04 6.10
CA ASN A 472 -16.21 27.64 6.13
C ASN A 472 -14.68 27.52 6.22
N TYR A 473 -13.94 28.36 5.50
CA TYR A 473 -12.47 28.37 5.53
C TYR A 473 -11.93 28.96 6.82
N ILE A 474 -12.57 30.03 7.33
CA ILE A 474 -12.20 30.65 8.62
C ILE A 474 -12.40 29.64 9.76
N ASN A 475 -13.55 28.96 9.79
CA ASN A 475 -13.85 27.92 10.79
C ASN A 475 -12.94 26.70 10.63
N LEU A 476 -12.60 26.33 9.39
CA LEU A 476 -11.74 25.19 9.09
C LEU A 476 -10.33 25.39 9.63
N PHE A 477 -9.70 26.53 9.34
CA PHE A 477 -8.31 26.78 9.72
C PHE A 477 -8.16 27.43 11.09
N GLY A 478 -9.23 27.98 11.66
CA GLY A 478 -9.20 28.63 12.97
C GLY A 478 -8.23 29.80 13.03
N ASN A 479 -7.85 30.17 14.25
CA ASN A 479 -6.96 31.30 14.51
C ASN A 479 -5.53 30.82 14.78
N GLY A 480 -4.81 30.41 13.73
CA GLY A 480 -3.38 30.09 13.78
C GLY A 480 -3.03 28.69 13.31
N MET A 481 -1.73 28.41 13.17
CA MET A 481 -1.21 27.15 12.60
C MET A 481 -1.39 25.93 13.52
N SER A 482 -1.58 26.16 14.82
CA SER A 482 -1.81 25.11 15.82
C SER A 482 -3.29 24.74 15.97
N ASP A 483 -4.19 25.50 15.37
CA ASP A 483 -5.64 25.34 15.50
C ASP A 483 -6.26 24.82 14.18
N GLY A 484 -7.50 24.35 14.26
CA GLY A 484 -8.28 23.92 13.11
C GLY A 484 -7.63 22.76 12.34
N ALA A 485 -7.61 22.88 11.02
CA ALA A 485 -7.17 21.86 10.08
C ALA A 485 -5.65 21.86 9.81
N TRP A 486 -4.93 22.92 10.14
CA TRP A 486 -3.49 23.05 9.86
C TRP A 486 -2.65 21.88 10.38
N PRO A 487 -2.79 21.45 11.64
CA PRO A 487 -2.03 20.31 12.14
C PRO A 487 -2.30 19.04 11.32
N SER A 488 -3.56 18.77 11.00
CA SER A 488 -3.92 17.57 10.23
C SER A 488 -3.37 17.58 8.80
N LEU A 489 -3.31 18.74 8.15
CA LEU A 489 -2.76 18.89 6.80
C LEU A 489 -1.24 18.65 6.81
N ILE A 490 -0.53 19.29 7.75
CA ILE A 490 0.91 19.14 7.92
C ILE A 490 1.27 17.69 8.27
N THR A 491 0.58 17.10 9.25
CA THR A 491 0.79 15.70 9.67
C THR A 491 0.63 14.76 8.48
N THR A 492 -0.42 14.94 7.66
CA THR A 492 -0.62 14.12 6.46
C THR A 492 0.53 14.27 5.47
N MET A 493 0.98 15.51 5.21
CA MET A 493 2.11 15.77 4.33
C MET A 493 3.42 15.16 4.83
N ILE A 494 3.71 15.27 6.13
CA ILE A 494 4.89 14.69 6.76
C ILE A 494 4.82 13.16 6.65
N TYR A 495 3.70 12.55 7.02
CA TYR A 495 3.55 11.10 7.01
C TYR A 495 3.63 10.53 5.60
N ALA A 496 2.97 11.16 4.62
CA ALA A 496 3.09 10.77 3.22
C ALA A 496 4.50 10.99 2.65
N GLY A 497 5.15 12.11 3.04
CA GLY A 497 6.52 12.44 2.66
C GLY A 497 7.57 11.47 3.21
N VAL A 498 7.33 10.90 4.39
CA VAL A 498 8.17 9.84 4.97
C VAL A 498 7.83 8.47 4.38
N ALA A 499 6.54 8.14 4.25
CA ALA A 499 6.10 6.83 3.78
C ALA A 499 6.46 6.57 2.30
N ALA A 500 6.37 7.58 1.42
CA ALA A 500 6.55 7.37 -0.01
C ALA A 500 7.99 6.96 -0.41
N PRO A 501 9.08 7.61 0.08
CA PRO A 501 10.45 7.18 -0.17
C PRO A 501 10.72 5.78 0.40
N ILE A 502 10.26 5.49 1.62
CA ILE A 502 10.43 4.16 2.24
C ILE A 502 9.75 3.10 1.38
N THR A 503 8.52 3.36 0.92
CA THR A 503 7.77 2.47 0.03
C THR A 503 8.52 2.21 -1.28
N ALA A 504 9.04 3.26 -1.92
CA ALA A 504 9.75 3.13 -3.19
C ALA A 504 11.06 2.34 -3.03
N LEU A 505 11.85 2.66 -2.00
CA LEU A 505 13.13 1.98 -1.72
C LEU A 505 12.92 0.53 -1.31
N PHE A 506 11.98 0.27 -0.40
CA PHE A 506 11.71 -1.07 0.10
C PHE A 506 11.08 -1.96 -0.99
N GLY A 507 10.13 -1.41 -1.75
CA GLY A 507 9.55 -2.10 -2.90
C GLY A 507 10.58 -2.42 -3.98
N LEU A 508 11.52 -1.51 -4.25
CA LEU A 508 12.62 -1.75 -5.18
C LEU A 508 13.59 -2.82 -4.66
N LEU A 509 13.90 -2.81 -3.37
CA LEU A 509 14.77 -3.82 -2.74
C LEU A 509 14.16 -5.21 -2.85
N ILE A 510 12.87 -5.35 -2.56
CA ILE A 510 12.12 -6.59 -2.74
C ILE A 510 12.14 -7.00 -4.21
N ALA A 511 11.85 -6.08 -5.14
CA ALA A 511 11.89 -6.38 -6.57
C ALA A 511 13.27 -6.86 -7.04
N TYR A 512 14.36 -6.24 -6.54
CA TYR A 512 15.72 -6.67 -6.84
C TYR A 512 15.98 -8.10 -6.36
N VAL A 513 15.66 -8.40 -5.09
CA VAL A 513 15.85 -9.75 -4.52
C VAL A 513 15.01 -10.77 -5.29
N VAL A 514 13.75 -10.46 -5.59
CA VAL A 514 12.85 -11.35 -6.33
C VAL A 514 13.32 -11.56 -7.77
N VAL A 515 13.71 -10.52 -8.51
CA VAL A 515 14.02 -10.63 -9.94
C VAL A 515 15.43 -11.15 -10.19
N ARG A 516 16.43 -10.64 -9.46
CA ARG A 516 17.85 -10.92 -9.75
C ARG A 516 18.40 -12.14 -9.02
N GLN A 517 17.77 -12.57 -7.92
CA GLN A 517 18.27 -13.67 -7.09
C GLN A 517 17.42 -14.94 -7.24
N GLN A 518 18.07 -16.09 -7.02
CA GLN A 518 17.42 -17.40 -6.99
C GLN A 518 17.67 -18.03 -5.63
N PHE A 519 16.61 -18.29 -4.88
CA PHE A 519 16.68 -18.84 -3.53
C PHE A 519 15.48 -19.70 -3.20
N TYR A 520 15.65 -20.59 -2.22
CA TYR A 520 14.57 -21.43 -1.72
C TYR A 520 13.52 -20.57 -1.00
N GLY A 521 12.24 -20.76 -1.33
CA GLY A 521 11.14 -19.97 -0.75
C GLY A 521 10.83 -18.65 -1.45
N LYS A 522 11.44 -18.36 -2.61
CA LYS A 522 11.13 -17.16 -3.43
C LYS A 522 9.64 -16.95 -3.68
N LYS A 523 8.91 -18.01 -4.04
CA LYS A 523 7.45 -17.97 -4.25
C LYS A 523 6.68 -17.59 -2.98
N VAL A 524 7.17 -17.98 -1.81
CA VAL A 524 6.55 -17.61 -0.52
C VAL A 524 6.72 -16.12 -0.28
N ILE A 525 7.89 -15.55 -0.54
CA ILE A 525 8.10 -14.09 -0.41
C ILE A 525 7.25 -13.32 -1.43
N GLU A 526 7.21 -13.77 -2.68
CA GLU A 526 6.32 -13.20 -3.70
C GLU A 526 4.86 -13.24 -3.20
N PHE A 527 4.39 -14.37 -2.70
CA PHE A 527 3.02 -14.51 -2.17
C PHE A 527 2.77 -13.62 -0.95
N SER A 528 3.66 -13.62 0.05
CA SER A 528 3.51 -12.82 1.27
C SER A 528 3.57 -11.32 1.02
N THR A 529 4.35 -10.86 0.05
CA THR A 529 4.36 -9.44 -0.35
C THR A 529 3.11 -9.03 -1.12
N MET A 530 2.48 -9.97 -1.82
CA MET A 530 1.18 -9.75 -2.43
C MET A 530 0.03 -9.76 -1.42
N LEU A 531 0.18 -10.45 -0.28
CA LEU A 531 -0.80 -10.43 0.82
C LEU A 531 -1.10 -8.99 1.29
N CYS A 532 -0.12 -8.08 1.24
CA CYS A 532 -0.31 -6.65 1.54
C CYS A 532 -1.40 -5.98 0.70
N PHE A 533 -1.61 -6.45 -0.53
CA PHE A 533 -2.67 -5.97 -1.41
C PHE A 533 -4.02 -6.64 -1.09
N ALA A 534 -3.99 -7.89 -0.62
CA ALA A 534 -5.17 -8.65 -0.30
C ALA A 534 -5.81 -8.23 1.03
N VAL A 535 -5.03 -7.76 2.01
CA VAL A 535 -5.58 -7.32 3.32
C VAL A 535 -6.37 -6.01 3.13
N PRO A 536 -7.70 -6.02 3.38
CA PRO A 536 -8.53 -4.82 3.27
C PRO A 536 -8.11 -3.74 4.27
N GLY A 537 -8.33 -2.46 3.95
CA GLY A 537 -7.84 -1.37 4.79
C GLY A 537 -8.43 -1.38 6.20
N THR A 538 -9.73 -1.63 6.34
CA THR A 538 -10.38 -1.72 7.66
C THR A 538 -9.81 -2.87 8.49
N VAL A 539 -9.68 -4.05 7.88
CA VAL A 539 -9.02 -5.23 8.48
C VAL A 539 -7.61 -4.88 8.91
N ALA A 540 -6.82 -4.21 8.06
CA ALA A 540 -5.47 -3.77 8.39
C ALA A 540 -5.47 -2.87 9.63
N GLY A 541 -6.36 -1.86 9.69
CA GLY A 541 -6.49 -0.96 10.84
C GLY A 541 -6.77 -1.71 12.15
N VAL A 542 -7.81 -2.54 12.17
CA VAL A 542 -8.16 -3.36 13.35
C VAL A 542 -7.04 -4.31 13.74
N SER A 543 -6.48 -5.01 12.75
CA SER A 543 -5.40 -5.98 12.98
C SER A 543 -4.13 -5.34 13.55
N TYR A 544 -3.83 -4.10 13.15
CA TYR A 544 -2.69 -3.35 13.66
C TYR A 544 -2.90 -2.91 15.11
N ILE A 545 -4.11 -2.46 15.48
CA ILE A 545 -4.43 -2.20 16.90
C ILE A 545 -4.23 -3.50 17.69
N LEU A 546 -4.87 -4.58 17.27
CA LEU A 546 -4.81 -5.85 18.00
C LEU A 546 -3.40 -6.41 18.14
N ALA A 547 -2.54 -6.18 17.14
CA ALA A 547 -1.16 -6.66 17.14
C ALA A 547 -0.20 -5.78 17.94
N PHE A 548 -0.42 -4.46 17.97
CA PHE A 548 0.55 -3.49 18.49
C PHE A 548 0.05 -2.64 19.67
N ASN A 549 -1.06 -3.05 20.28
CA ASN A 549 -1.59 -2.44 21.50
C ASN A 549 -1.12 -3.14 22.78
N ASP A 550 -0.50 -4.33 22.68
CA ASP A 550 0.01 -5.09 23.81
C ASP A 550 1.42 -5.63 23.52
N ALA A 551 2.07 -6.21 24.53
CA ALA A 551 3.34 -6.89 24.40
C ALA A 551 3.26 -7.94 23.26
N PRO A 552 4.32 -8.12 22.46
CA PRO A 552 5.68 -7.65 22.70
C PRO A 552 6.02 -6.25 22.17
N ILE A 553 5.18 -5.63 21.32
CA ILE A 553 5.54 -4.37 20.64
C ILE A 553 4.37 -3.37 20.78
N TYR A 554 4.62 -2.25 21.44
CA TYR A 554 3.65 -1.15 21.58
C TYR A 554 3.90 -0.09 20.49
N LEU A 555 2.97 0.05 19.53
CA LEU A 555 2.99 1.12 18.53
C LEU A 555 1.67 1.89 18.48
N THR A 556 0.59 1.35 19.05
CA THR A 556 -0.72 2.01 19.05
C THR A 556 -0.61 3.40 19.68
N GLY A 557 -1.23 4.39 19.06
CA GLY A 557 -1.18 5.79 19.49
C GLY A 557 -0.01 6.62 18.95
N THR A 558 1.02 5.99 18.37
CA THR A 558 2.21 6.69 17.86
C THR A 558 2.09 7.09 16.38
N ALA A 559 2.88 8.07 15.94
CA ALA A 559 3.01 8.38 14.51
C ALA A 559 3.56 7.20 13.68
N ALA A 560 4.36 6.34 14.31
CA ALA A 560 5.05 5.23 13.63
C ALA A 560 4.07 4.18 13.10
N ILE A 561 3.02 3.82 13.86
CA ILE A 561 2.04 2.82 13.41
C ILE A 561 1.30 3.28 12.15
N VAL A 562 1.01 4.59 12.04
CA VAL A 562 0.36 5.20 10.88
C VAL A 562 1.28 5.16 9.67
N VAL A 563 2.53 5.61 9.82
CA VAL A 563 3.52 5.61 8.72
C VAL A 563 3.83 4.20 8.25
N ILE A 564 4.03 3.24 9.17
CA ILE A 564 4.29 1.84 8.84
C ILE A 564 3.09 1.24 8.10
N SER A 565 1.85 1.50 8.56
CA SER A 565 0.64 1.05 7.87
C SER A 565 0.54 1.62 6.45
N MET A 566 0.86 2.91 6.26
CA MET A 566 0.94 3.53 4.92
C MET A 566 1.99 2.86 4.03
N VAL A 567 3.19 2.59 4.56
CA VAL A 567 4.27 1.93 3.82
C VAL A 567 3.85 0.53 3.39
N MET A 568 3.49 -0.33 4.34
CA MET A 568 3.24 -1.74 4.07
C MET A 568 2.08 -1.95 3.10
N ARG A 569 1.04 -1.11 3.17
CA ARG A 569 -0.08 -1.14 2.21
C ARG A 569 0.31 -0.69 0.80
N ASN A 570 1.30 0.19 0.67
CA ASN A 570 1.71 0.76 -0.62
C ASN A 570 2.92 0.06 -1.25
N VAL A 571 3.66 -0.78 -0.50
CA VAL A 571 4.82 -1.55 -0.97
C VAL A 571 4.58 -2.33 -2.27
N PRO A 572 3.42 -2.99 -2.51
CA PRO A 572 3.16 -3.71 -3.76
C PRO A 572 3.27 -2.84 -5.03
N VAL A 573 3.06 -1.53 -4.92
CA VAL A 573 3.27 -0.59 -6.03
C VAL A 573 4.76 -0.52 -6.37
N GLY A 574 5.60 -0.34 -5.36
CA GLY A 574 7.05 -0.27 -5.54
C GLY A 574 7.64 -1.59 -6.03
N ILE A 575 7.12 -2.72 -5.59
CA ILE A 575 7.51 -4.04 -6.09
C ILE A 575 7.21 -4.16 -7.59
N ARG A 576 5.96 -3.88 -8.01
CA ARG A 576 5.57 -4.00 -9.42
C ARG A 576 6.35 -3.06 -10.34
N SER A 577 6.53 -1.82 -9.91
CA SER A 577 7.35 -0.84 -10.64
C SER A 577 8.81 -1.27 -10.72
N GLY A 578 9.37 -1.78 -9.62
CA GLY A 578 10.72 -2.33 -9.58
C GLY A 578 10.90 -3.54 -10.50
N ILE A 579 9.95 -4.49 -10.52
CA ILE A 579 9.97 -5.66 -11.41
C ILE A 579 9.92 -5.21 -12.87
N ALA A 580 9.01 -4.29 -13.20
CA ALA A 580 8.88 -3.76 -14.56
C ALA A 580 10.14 -3.02 -15.03
N GLY A 581 10.74 -2.22 -14.14
CA GLY A 581 11.99 -1.51 -14.43
C GLY A 581 13.19 -2.44 -14.58
N LEU A 582 13.37 -3.39 -13.66
CA LEU A 582 14.45 -4.38 -13.70
C LEU A 582 14.32 -5.33 -14.89
N GLY A 583 13.09 -5.65 -15.30
CA GLY A 583 12.84 -6.50 -16.47
C GLY A 583 13.30 -5.88 -17.79
N GLN A 584 13.46 -4.56 -17.85
CA GLN A 584 14.01 -3.86 -19.02
C GLN A 584 15.55 -3.83 -19.02
N LEU A 585 16.20 -4.15 -17.90
CA LEU A 585 17.65 -4.13 -17.76
C LEU A 585 18.23 -5.52 -17.95
N ASP A 586 19.11 -5.66 -18.94
CA ASP A 586 19.81 -6.91 -19.19
C ASP A 586 20.63 -7.33 -17.96
N LYS A 587 20.66 -8.64 -17.68
CA LYS A 587 21.37 -9.19 -16.52
C LYS A 587 22.89 -9.11 -16.68
N SER A 588 23.40 -9.00 -17.91
CA SER A 588 24.82 -8.82 -18.20
C SER A 588 25.45 -7.59 -17.53
N LEU A 589 24.68 -6.55 -17.23
CA LEU A 589 25.16 -5.38 -16.48
C LEU A 589 25.57 -5.75 -15.05
N ASP A 590 24.81 -6.62 -14.40
CA ASP A 590 25.08 -7.12 -13.06
C ASP A 590 26.32 -8.03 -13.11
N GLU A 591 26.38 -8.94 -14.08
CA GLU A 591 27.48 -9.90 -14.25
C GLU A 591 28.81 -9.23 -14.59
N ALA A 592 28.80 -8.17 -15.42
CA ALA A 592 29.98 -7.37 -15.73
C ALA A 592 30.53 -6.65 -14.49
N SER A 593 29.63 -6.07 -13.67
CA SER A 593 30.02 -5.41 -12.43
C SER A 593 30.62 -6.40 -11.42
N LEU A 594 29.97 -7.54 -11.21
CA LEU A 594 30.45 -8.59 -10.30
C LEU A 594 31.79 -9.20 -10.77
N SER A 595 32.01 -9.33 -12.08
CA SER A 595 33.28 -9.81 -12.66
C SER A 595 34.46 -8.88 -12.36
N LEU A 596 34.20 -7.58 -12.21
CA LEU A 596 35.18 -6.58 -11.76
C LEU A 596 35.35 -6.55 -10.23
N ARG A 597 34.85 -7.56 -9.51
CA ARG A 597 34.85 -7.68 -8.05
C ARG A 597 34.08 -6.57 -7.33
N ALA A 598 33.13 -5.91 -8.01
CA ALA A 598 32.18 -5.05 -7.33
C ALA A 598 31.24 -5.91 -6.46
N SER A 599 30.79 -5.36 -5.33
CA SER A 599 29.75 -5.94 -4.49
C SER A 599 28.35 -5.63 -5.04
N SER A 600 27.33 -6.45 -4.71
CA SER A 600 25.95 -6.16 -5.13
C SER A 600 25.48 -4.77 -4.72
N LEU A 601 25.87 -4.28 -3.54
CA LEU A 601 25.54 -2.91 -3.11
C LEU A 601 26.16 -1.85 -4.04
N GLN A 602 27.38 -2.05 -4.52
CA GLN A 602 28.02 -1.15 -5.48
C GLN A 602 27.32 -1.21 -6.83
N THR A 603 27.00 -2.41 -7.33
CA THR A 603 26.24 -2.60 -8.57
C THR A 603 24.88 -1.92 -8.49
N ILE A 604 24.15 -2.09 -7.38
CA ILE A 604 22.86 -1.43 -7.17
C ILE A 604 23.03 0.08 -7.16
N ARG A 605 23.95 0.61 -6.34
CA ARG A 605 24.10 2.05 -6.14
C ARG A 605 24.59 2.79 -7.38
N HIS A 606 25.50 2.20 -8.15
CA HIS A 606 26.18 2.88 -9.27
C HIS A 606 25.60 2.54 -10.63
N ILE A 607 24.94 1.39 -10.79
CA ILE A 607 24.41 0.94 -12.09
C ILE A 607 22.88 0.90 -12.06
N ILE A 608 22.30 0.10 -11.15
CA ILE A 608 20.85 -0.16 -11.17
C ILE A 608 20.04 1.08 -10.74
N LEU A 609 20.38 1.73 -9.62
CA LEU A 609 19.64 2.89 -9.13
C LEU A 609 19.62 4.05 -10.15
N PRO A 610 20.75 4.45 -10.78
CA PRO A 610 20.74 5.48 -11.82
C PRO A 610 19.87 5.12 -13.04
N LEU A 611 19.90 3.86 -13.46
CA LEU A 611 19.10 3.38 -14.59
C LEU A 611 17.61 3.32 -14.25
N LEU A 612 17.26 3.00 -13.00
CA LEU A 612 15.88 2.91 -12.51
C LEU A 612 15.31 4.23 -11.98
N ARG A 613 16.05 5.34 -12.03
CA ARG A 613 15.55 6.67 -11.59
C ARG A 613 14.13 7.00 -12.08
N PRO A 614 13.76 6.79 -13.37
CA PRO A 614 12.40 7.10 -13.83
C PRO A 614 11.33 6.25 -13.15
N ALA A 615 11.61 4.96 -12.92
CA ALA A 615 10.71 4.05 -12.22
C ALA A 615 10.59 4.41 -10.74
N ILE A 616 11.71 4.76 -10.08
CA ILE A 616 11.74 5.20 -8.69
C ILE A 616 10.90 6.47 -8.50
N LEU A 617 11.11 7.49 -9.36
CA LEU A 617 10.37 8.74 -9.29
C LEU A 617 8.87 8.51 -9.51
N SER A 618 8.48 7.74 -10.52
CA SER A 618 7.07 7.40 -10.76
C SER A 618 6.44 6.67 -9.57
N THR A 619 7.19 5.76 -8.94
CA THR A 619 6.75 5.03 -7.74
C THR A 619 6.59 5.95 -6.54
N LEU A 620 7.53 6.89 -6.35
CA LEU A 620 7.51 7.85 -5.27
C LEU A 620 6.27 8.75 -5.35
N VAL A 621 6.00 9.32 -6.53
CA VAL A 621 4.81 10.16 -6.76
C VAL A 621 3.54 9.37 -6.49
N TYR A 622 3.42 8.17 -7.06
CA TYR A 622 2.25 7.33 -6.84
C TYR A 622 2.07 6.96 -5.37
N SER A 623 3.15 6.56 -4.68
CA SER A 623 3.10 6.17 -3.27
C SER A 623 2.75 7.36 -2.38
N PHE A 624 3.22 8.56 -2.72
CA PHE A 624 2.86 9.80 -2.03
C PHE A 624 1.36 10.10 -2.17
N VAL A 625 0.84 10.07 -3.41
CA VAL A 625 -0.60 10.27 -3.67
C VAL A 625 -1.44 9.23 -2.94
N ARG A 626 -1.01 7.97 -2.93
CA ARG A 626 -1.71 6.89 -2.24
C ARG A 626 -1.67 7.02 -0.72
N ALA A 627 -0.55 7.48 -0.15
CA ALA A 627 -0.42 7.71 1.28
C ALA A 627 -1.33 8.87 1.73
N MET A 628 -1.31 10.00 1.02
CA MET A 628 -2.16 11.18 1.30
C MET A 628 -3.66 10.88 1.26
N THR A 629 -4.09 9.96 0.39
CA THR A 629 -5.51 9.64 0.16
C THR A 629 -5.99 8.43 0.97
N THR A 630 -5.13 7.81 1.78
CA THR A 630 -5.53 6.63 2.57
C THR A 630 -6.41 7.03 3.76
N VAL A 631 -7.49 6.27 3.97
CA VAL A 631 -8.42 6.49 5.09
C VAL A 631 -8.71 5.19 5.84
N SER A 632 -9.10 4.11 5.12
CA SER A 632 -9.72 2.92 5.72
C SER A 632 -8.92 2.24 6.84
N ALA A 633 -7.58 2.18 6.74
CA ALA A 633 -6.74 1.62 7.80
C ALA A 633 -6.39 2.65 8.87
N ILE A 634 -6.24 3.91 8.46
CA ILE A 634 -5.68 4.98 9.28
C ILE A 634 -6.70 5.47 10.30
N ILE A 635 -8.00 5.46 9.97
CA ILE A 635 -9.06 5.91 10.88
C ILE A 635 -9.05 5.17 12.23
N PHE A 636 -8.60 3.92 12.25
CA PHE A 636 -8.44 3.11 13.46
C PHE A 636 -7.17 3.47 14.26
N LEU A 637 -6.14 3.98 13.58
CA LEU A 637 -4.79 4.14 14.14
C LEU A 637 -4.49 5.55 14.62
N VAL A 638 -5.30 6.53 14.21
CA VAL A 638 -5.07 7.94 14.53
C VAL A 638 -5.59 8.31 15.91
N THR A 639 -4.83 9.18 16.57
CA THR A 639 -5.18 9.86 17.82
C THR A 639 -5.43 11.35 17.53
N PRO A 640 -5.93 12.14 18.50
CA PRO A 640 -6.07 13.59 18.33
C PRO A 640 -4.77 14.30 17.92
N GLU A 641 -3.61 13.79 18.33
CA GLU A 641 -2.29 14.35 18.01
C GLU A 641 -1.76 13.90 16.65
N THR A 642 -2.03 12.64 16.27
CA THR A 642 -1.58 12.04 15.00
C THR A 642 -2.63 12.12 13.89
N ARG A 643 -3.69 12.93 14.10
CA ARG A 643 -4.80 13.09 13.16
C ARG A 643 -4.33 13.50 11.77
N VAL A 644 -4.80 12.78 10.76
CA VAL A 644 -4.56 13.11 9.34
C VAL A 644 -5.75 13.87 8.75
N ALA A 645 -5.54 14.50 7.60
CA ALA A 645 -6.53 15.30 6.90
C ALA A 645 -7.77 14.46 6.55
N THR A 646 -7.57 13.22 6.11
CA THR A 646 -8.68 12.35 5.70
C THR A 646 -9.59 11.97 6.86
N SER A 647 -9.03 11.63 8.04
CA SER A 647 -9.82 11.36 9.25
C SER A 647 -10.47 12.63 9.79
N TYR A 648 -9.79 13.78 9.72
CA TYR A 648 -10.38 15.06 10.13
C TYR A 648 -11.62 15.39 9.31
N ILE A 649 -11.54 15.28 7.98
CA ILE A 649 -12.70 15.56 7.11
C ILE A 649 -13.83 14.58 7.44
N LEU A 650 -13.51 13.31 7.66
CA LEU A 650 -14.52 12.30 7.96
C LEU A 650 -15.26 12.60 9.27
N ASN A 651 -14.54 12.96 10.34
CA ASN A 651 -15.14 13.33 11.60
C ASN A 651 -16.08 14.56 11.45
N ARG A 652 -15.68 15.55 10.63
CA ARG A 652 -16.55 16.71 10.33
C ARG A 652 -17.82 16.32 9.57
N VAL A 653 -17.77 15.28 8.75
CA VAL A 653 -18.96 14.73 8.09
C VAL A 653 -19.86 14.02 9.10
N GLU A 654 -19.27 13.25 10.03
CA GLU A 654 -20.01 12.59 11.12
C GLU A 654 -20.68 13.61 12.04
N ASP A 655 -20.01 14.72 12.34
CA ASP A 655 -20.54 15.83 13.14
C ASP A 655 -21.61 16.66 12.41
N GLY A 656 -21.87 16.38 11.12
CA GLY A 656 -22.81 17.12 10.28
C GLY A 656 -22.30 18.47 9.78
N GLU A 657 -21.03 18.78 9.98
CA GLU A 657 -20.36 20.01 9.53
C GLU A 657 -19.91 19.92 8.06
N TYR A 658 -20.87 19.63 7.16
CA TYR A 658 -20.60 19.42 5.73
C TYR A 658 -19.86 20.60 5.07
N GLY A 659 -20.19 21.85 5.42
CA GLY A 659 -19.52 23.03 4.86
C GLY A 659 -18.00 23.04 5.10
N ILE A 660 -17.58 22.68 6.32
CA ILE A 660 -16.17 22.58 6.71
C ILE A 660 -15.52 21.40 5.99
N ALA A 661 -16.20 20.25 5.94
CA ALA A 661 -15.70 19.05 5.25
C ALA A 661 -15.48 19.30 3.74
N ILE A 662 -16.40 20.00 3.08
CA ILE A 662 -16.32 20.34 1.65
C ILE A 662 -15.19 21.35 1.40
N ALA A 663 -15.05 22.37 2.25
CA ALA A 663 -13.96 23.32 2.17
C ALA A 663 -12.59 22.66 2.36
N TYR A 664 -12.48 21.72 3.27
CA TYR A 664 -11.22 20.99 3.40
C TYR A 664 -10.99 20.04 2.21
N GLY A 665 -12.06 19.42 1.70
CA GLY A 665 -11.99 18.62 0.48
C GLY A 665 -11.47 19.40 -0.72
N SER A 666 -11.93 20.64 -0.93
CA SER A 666 -11.43 21.52 -2.01
C SER A 666 -9.95 21.88 -1.82
N VAL A 667 -9.53 22.20 -0.59
CA VAL A 667 -8.12 22.47 -0.26
C VAL A 667 -7.25 21.26 -0.58
N LEU A 668 -7.65 20.05 -0.15
CA LEU A 668 -6.89 18.84 -0.43
C LEU A 668 -6.76 18.58 -1.94
N ILE A 669 -7.81 18.79 -2.72
CA ILE A 669 -7.75 18.65 -4.18
C ILE A 669 -6.69 19.61 -4.76
N VAL A 670 -6.71 20.88 -4.35
CA VAL A 670 -5.74 21.89 -4.83
C VAL A 670 -4.32 21.54 -4.44
N VAL A 671 -4.10 21.17 -3.17
CA VAL A 671 -2.77 20.76 -2.66
C VAL A 671 -2.26 19.53 -3.41
N MET A 672 -3.12 18.53 -3.64
CA MET A 672 -2.74 17.32 -4.38
C MET A 672 -2.41 17.61 -5.84
N LEU A 673 -3.19 18.44 -6.53
CA LEU A 673 -2.89 18.85 -7.90
C LEU A 673 -1.57 19.63 -7.98
N ALA A 674 -1.34 20.56 -7.03
CA ALA A 674 -0.09 21.32 -6.97
C ALA A 674 1.13 20.41 -6.76
N ILE A 675 1.03 19.42 -5.88
CA ILE A 675 2.12 18.47 -5.63
C ILE A 675 2.39 17.59 -6.85
N ILE A 676 1.35 17.09 -7.51
CA ILE A 676 1.52 16.29 -8.74
C ILE A 676 2.18 17.12 -9.83
N LEU A 677 1.74 18.37 -10.04
CA LEU A 677 2.36 19.28 -11.00
C LEU A 677 3.83 19.55 -10.67
N LEU A 678 4.14 19.77 -9.38
CA LEU A 678 5.52 19.95 -8.92
C LEU A 678 6.39 18.72 -9.26
N PHE A 679 5.88 17.51 -9.00
CA PHE A 679 6.59 16.29 -9.35
C PHE A 679 6.75 16.09 -10.85
N ASP A 680 5.71 16.37 -11.65
CA ASP A 680 5.79 16.29 -13.10
C ASP A 680 6.80 17.27 -13.68
N LEU A 681 6.93 18.48 -13.11
CA LEU A 681 7.97 19.44 -13.48
C LEU A 681 9.38 18.90 -13.17
N LEU A 682 9.59 18.40 -11.95
CA LEU A 682 10.87 17.81 -11.52
C LEU A 682 11.27 16.59 -12.36
N VAL A 683 10.31 15.76 -12.76
CA VAL A 683 10.54 14.58 -13.60
C VAL A 683 10.69 14.96 -15.08
N GLY A 684 9.95 15.96 -15.55
CA GLY A 684 9.96 16.46 -16.92
C GLY A 684 11.33 17.00 -17.33
N GLU A 685 12.00 17.75 -16.44
CA GLU A 685 13.36 18.23 -16.66
C GLU A 685 14.36 17.08 -16.81
N ALA A 686 14.19 15.97 -16.09
CA ALA A 686 15.04 14.79 -16.21
C ALA A 686 14.92 14.08 -17.58
N ARG A 687 13.75 14.12 -18.24
CA ARG A 687 13.58 13.61 -19.61
C ARG A 687 14.18 14.55 -20.66
N ILE A 688 14.01 15.87 -20.49
CA ILE A 688 14.49 16.88 -21.44
C ILE A 688 16.03 17.00 -21.40
N SER A 689 16.64 16.88 -20.22
CA SER A 689 18.10 16.88 -20.05
C SER A 689 18.78 15.73 -20.80
N ARG A 690 18.20 14.51 -20.79
CA ARG A 690 18.69 13.37 -21.59
C ARG A 690 18.59 13.62 -23.10
N SER A 691 17.48 14.20 -23.58
CA SER A 691 17.31 14.52 -25.00
C SER A 691 18.36 15.53 -25.50
N LYS A 692 18.71 16.53 -24.67
CA LYS A 692 19.77 17.50 -24.99
C LYS A 692 21.18 16.91 -24.96
N ALA A 693 21.48 16.00 -24.02
CA ALA A 693 22.78 15.32 -23.97
C ALA A 693 23.00 14.42 -25.19
N THR A 694 21.97 13.64 -25.60
CA THR A 694 22.07 12.79 -26.80
C THR A 694 22.23 13.60 -28.09
N ASN A 695 21.69 14.82 -28.16
CA ASN A 695 21.84 15.72 -29.31
C ASN A 695 23.13 16.56 -29.31
N GLN A 696 23.93 16.52 -28.24
CA GLN A 696 25.24 17.18 -28.19
C GLN A 696 26.39 16.22 -28.55
N ASP A 697 26.16 14.91 -28.43
CA ASP A 697 27.10 13.85 -28.82
C ASP A 697 26.84 13.27 -30.24
N SER A 698 25.85 13.82 -30.97
CA SER A 698 25.55 13.54 -32.38
C SER A 698 25.85 14.74 -33.25
#